data_AF-A0A8T5BQW1-F1
#
_entry.id   AF-A0A8T5BQW1-F1
#
_cell.length_a   1.000
_cell.length_b   1.000
_cell.length_c   1.000
_cell.angle_alpha   90.00
_cell.angle_beta   90.00
_cell.angle_gamma   90.00
#
_symmetry.space_group_name_H-M   'P 1'
#
loop_
_entity.id
_entity.type
_entity.pdbx_description
1 polymer ?
#
loop_
_entity_poly.entity_id
_entity_poly.type
_entity_poly.pdbx_seq_one_letter_code
_entity_poly.pdbx_strand_id
1 'polypeptide(L)'
;MGNGEMDLDSKIKEILFTKRKILTFLIIIIFVMLVVPRIIEIILNPSGNEGFPEPSLVQIVIASTPYDGQSPDLRIGLEIPETSTRYSSSPNMNFLGTYGFEAYRNTEYGEIANDWLLWSDGDWPAESTRSTATLSKDGTPGNFVHGKYAQKIEITNYVEPIRLGQYQSGRMFLANRVYKFGCWMKQNGLTEDVRLRIRFWSGDTNIDVSQNFAVSSEWKYYEMEFVIPFNYTPIDPYYGQASSERIEIFSAGTLWIDDAQFYDSEGINEWGLSTLFIEEVRKLRPSTLRYGGLGCNSLRPEHIFGHRFDLANYVDWDGNVGGDVFDFNQFLKLCELTGANPEYVISQYLIMNPSYIANLLEYMYGDNTTVYGALREKAGFESWEGKFDKVYFELGNEVLVNGNGPTWIPSEYADYVTEAVKVAKSSPYWNPDVNKVGVGLWYADVSLNVPFLTNEAANIGGGNIDFVLVARYFPGHEFTNYVYTNWLLWQTANEKRYSEGSITGSDEKRAVWYRRALGEAAYINEYASYLKEMVEENYPKKVDVGIYEYGMTGVFKREPYNHELANMETSLGAAIAMLDASLSLRKNGLNPINAFYVQGFGWSWGFMDDYPYVRKRPVYYAMQMYGEFQRGVLLDCSVDSGTFDPFGNAANHIPMWEGFSLYNLKVHNYPVDVPKIEVYPFKYKERYSILLINRDLEISIDVQLNLPYTPSNKALIASLTGDNPYIYNDDSPVDTVHLNFEIINNFSNNYTMTLNPHSAYMIVNYAEGANGANIYELEDCTIWRTLVDPDDMNPTIHP
;
A
#
# COMPACT_ATOMS: atom_id res chain seq x y z
N MET A 1 3.15 14.01 -86.13
CA MET A 1 3.98 12.82 -85.82
C MET A 1 4.03 12.75 -84.30
N GLY A 2 3.29 11.79 -83.72
CA GLY A 2 3.05 11.73 -82.28
C GLY A 2 4.26 11.20 -81.53
N ASN A 3 4.69 11.97 -80.53
CA ASN A 3 5.78 11.64 -79.62
C ASN A 3 5.34 10.50 -78.68
N GLY A 4 6.07 9.39 -78.72
CA GLY A 4 5.99 8.34 -77.71
C GLY A 4 6.86 8.72 -76.52
N GLU A 5 6.22 9.20 -75.45
CA GLU A 5 6.82 9.16 -74.12
C GLU A 5 6.81 7.70 -73.64
N MET A 6 8.01 7.13 -73.46
CA MET A 6 8.20 5.84 -72.82
C MET A 6 7.89 5.98 -71.33
N ASP A 7 6.90 5.21 -70.88
CA ASP A 7 6.49 5.03 -69.49
C ASP A 7 7.63 4.41 -68.65
N LEU A 8 8.46 5.29 -68.07
CA LEU A 8 9.54 4.96 -67.14
C LEU A 8 9.01 4.47 -65.78
N ASP A 9 7.76 4.80 -65.45
CA ASP A 9 7.14 4.53 -64.16
C ASP A 9 6.73 3.05 -64.03
N SER A 10 6.28 2.44 -65.14
CA SER A 10 6.00 1.01 -65.25
C SER A 10 7.22 0.13 -64.96
N LYS A 11 8.40 0.44 -65.54
CA LYS A 11 9.63 -0.34 -65.33
C LYS A 11 10.18 -0.21 -63.91
N ILE A 12 10.04 0.95 -63.27
CA ILE A 12 10.48 1.14 -61.88
C ILE A 12 9.61 0.34 -60.92
N LYS A 13 8.28 0.30 -61.16
CA LYS A 13 7.34 -0.52 -60.37
C LYS A 13 7.64 -2.01 -60.48
N GLU A 14 7.99 -2.51 -61.67
CA GLU A 14 8.33 -3.92 -61.87
C GLU A 14 9.64 -4.32 -61.17
N ILE A 15 10.65 -3.45 -61.18
CA ILE A 15 11.92 -3.67 -60.48
C ILE A 15 11.73 -3.64 -58.95
N LEU A 16 10.95 -2.68 -58.43
CA LEU A 16 10.65 -2.59 -57.00
C LEU A 16 9.82 -3.78 -56.50
N PHE A 17 8.88 -4.27 -57.32
CA PHE A 17 8.08 -5.45 -57.02
C PHE A 17 8.93 -6.72 -56.97
N THR A 18 9.88 -6.86 -57.88
CA THR A 18 10.81 -8.00 -57.91
C THR A 18 11.77 -7.98 -56.71
N LYS A 19 12.30 -6.80 -56.34
CA LYS A 19 13.16 -6.65 -55.15
C LYS A 19 12.42 -6.95 -53.85
N ARG A 20 11.15 -6.53 -53.71
CA ARG A 20 10.31 -6.88 -52.55
C ARG A 20 10.12 -8.39 -52.44
N LYS A 21 9.82 -9.08 -53.56
CA LYS A 21 9.66 -10.55 -53.56
C LYS A 21 10.96 -11.27 -53.16
N ILE A 22 12.10 -10.82 -53.67
CA ILE A 22 13.40 -11.39 -53.32
C ILE A 22 13.69 -11.17 -51.82
N LEU A 23 13.44 -9.97 -51.30
CA LEU A 23 13.63 -9.66 -49.88
C LEU A 23 12.71 -10.49 -48.99
N THR A 24 11.42 -10.61 -49.33
CA THR A 24 10.47 -11.47 -48.60
C THR A 24 10.91 -12.92 -48.62
N PHE A 25 11.38 -13.43 -49.76
CA PHE A 25 11.86 -14.80 -49.88
C PHE A 25 13.12 -15.05 -49.04
N LEU A 26 14.04 -14.08 -49.00
CA LEU A 26 15.24 -14.13 -48.16
C LEU A 26 14.90 -14.09 -46.68
N ILE A 27 13.95 -13.26 -46.26
CA ILE A 27 13.45 -13.21 -44.87
C ILE A 27 12.82 -14.56 -44.47
N ILE A 28 12.01 -15.17 -45.34
CA ILE A 28 11.42 -16.49 -45.08
C ILE A 28 12.51 -17.55 -44.95
N ILE A 29 13.52 -17.55 -45.83
CA ILE A 29 14.63 -18.50 -45.76
C ILE A 29 15.44 -18.33 -44.47
N ILE A 30 15.76 -17.10 -44.09
CA ILE A 30 16.49 -16.80 -42.85
C ILE A 30 15.65 -17.22 -41.63
N PHE A 31 14.35 -16.91 -41.63
CA PHE A 31 13.43 -17.33 -40.58
C PHE A 31 13.35 -18.86 -40.47
N VAL A 32 13.21 -19.56 -41.59
CA VAL A 32 13.19 -21.03 -41.60
C VAL A 32 14.53 -21.59 -41.12
N MET A 33 15.66 -21.06 -41.57
CA MET A 33 16.98 -21.57 -41.18
C MET A 33 17.36 -21.27 -39.73
N LEU A 34 16.86 -20.18 -39.13
CA LEU A 34 17.21 -19.81 -37.75
C LEU A 34 16.18 -20.30 -36.72
N VAL A 35 14.89 -20.24 -37.06
CA VAL A 35 13.80 -20.48 -36.10
C VAL A 35 13.36 -21.94 -36.09
N VAL A 36 13.29 -22.61 -37.25
CA VAL A 36 12.82 -24.00 -37.32
C VAL A 36 13.74 -24.97 -36.58
N PRO A 37 15.09 -24.89 -36.67
CA PRO A 37 15.96 -25.75 -35.88
C PRO A 37 15.76 -25.59 -34.36
N ARG A 38 15.57 -24.36 -33.87
CA ARG A 38 15.26 -24.11 -32.45
C ARG A 38 13.90 -24.65 -32.03
N ILE A 39 12.87 -24.50 -32.87
CA ILE A 39 11.56 -25.11 -32.61
C ILE A 39 11.66 -26.64 -32.57
N ILE A 40 12.42 -27.23 -33.49
CA ILE A 40 12.66 -28.67 -33.52
C ILE A 40 13.45 -29.12 -32.29
N GLU A 41 14.44 -28.37 -31.84
CA GLU A 41 15.20 -28.64 -30.61
C GLU A 41 14.30 -28.63 -29.37
N ILE A 42 13.40 -27.65 -29.25
CA ILE A 42 12.40 -27.57 -28.17
C ILE A 42 11.40 -28.74 -28.22
N ILE A 43 10.99 -29.18 -29.42
CA ILE A 43 10.05 -30.29 -29.58
C ILE A 43 10.72 -31.65 -29.33
N LEU A 44 11.99 -31.81 -29.74
CA LEU A 44 12.72 -33.08 -29.66
C LEU A 44 13.42 -33.29 -28.31
N ASN A 45 13.76 -32.20 -27.60
CA ASN A 45 14.12 -32.19 -26.20
C ASN A 45 13.03 -31.45 -25.41
N PRO A 46 11.83 -32.03 -25.23
CA PRO A 46 10.89 -31.52 -24.24
C PRO A 46 11.55 -31.82 -22.90
N SER A 47 12.38 -30.88 -22.44
CA SER A 47 13.24 -30.93 -21.26
C SER A 47 12.76 -32.00 -20.30
N GLY A 48 13.43 -33.15 -20.38
CA GLY A 48 13.25 -34.18 -19.39
C GLY A 48 13.60 -33.54 -18.06
N ASN A 49 12.62 -33.43 -17.18
CA ASN A 49 12.87 -33.64 -15.77
C ASN A 49 13.37 -35.07 -15.63
N GLU A 50 14.60 -35.35 -16.09
CA GLU A 50 15.39 -36.40 -15.48
C GLU A 50 15.50 -35.93 -14.03
N GLY A 51 14.64 -36.48 -13.18
CA GLY A 51 14.57 -36.10 -11.78
C GLY A 51 15.94 -36.31 -11.19
N PHE A 52 16.72 -35.22 -11.08
CA PHE A 52 17.86 -35.21 -10.19
C PHE A 52 17.32 -35.68 -8.85
N PRO A 53 17.89 -36.72 -8.24
CA PRO A 53 17.44 -37.18 -6.94
C PRO A 53 17.51 -35.97 -6.01
N GLU A 54 16.36 -35.53 -5.51
CA GLU A 54 16.31 -34.36 -4.64
C GLU A 54 17.28 -34.60 -3.47
N PRO A 55 18.19 -33.65 -3.19
CA PRO A 55 19.12 -33.82 -2.09
C PRO A 55 18.31 -33.95 -0.81
N SER A 56 18.49 -35.07 -0.10
CA SER A 56 17.79 -35.32 1.16
C SER A 56 18.20 -34.34 2.27
N LEU A 57 19.26 -33.55 2.06
CA LEU A 57 19.75 -32.52 2.98
C LEU A 57 20.40 -31.40 2.17
N VAL A 58 19.80 -30.21 2.19
CA VAL A 58 20.31 -29.00 1.54
C VAL A 58 21.35 -28.32 2.43
N GLN A 59 22.54 -28.12 1.89
CA GLN A 59 23.63 -27.45 2.61
C GLN A 59 23.57 -25.94 2.36
N ILE A 60 23.50 -25.16 3.44
CA ILE A 60 23.54 -23.70 3.40
C ILE A 60 24.87 -23.27 3.99
N VAL A 61 25.65 -22.50 3.24
CA VAL A 61 26.93 -21.95 3.71
C VAL A 61 26.82 -20.43 3.75
N ILE A 62 26.90 -19.87 4.95
CA ILE A 62 26.83 -18.41 5.16
C ILE A 62 28.26 -17.87 5.21
N ALA A 63 28.53 -16.84 4.41
CA ALA A 63 29.81 -16.17 4.38
C ALA A 63 29.89 -15.07 5.47
N SER A 64 31.11 -14.64 5.79
CA SER A 64 31.32 -13.46 6.65
C SER A 64 31.31 -12.14 5.86
N THR A 65 31.31 -12.22 4.53
CA THR A 65 31.31 -11.08 3.62
C THR A 65 29.90 -10.53 3.47
N PRO A 66 29.71 -9.20 3.61
CA PRO A 66 28.45 -8.57 3.26
C PRO A 66 28.12 -8.80 1.79
N TYR A 67 26.83 -8.85 1.47
CA TYR A 67 26.36 -8.80 0.09
C TYR A 67 26.71 -7.43 -0.53
N ASP A 68 27.10 -7.38 -1.79
CA ASP A 68 27.49 -6.13 -2.43
C ASP A 68 26.27 -5.26 -2.77
N GLY A 69 26.44 -3.93 -2.70
CA GLY A 69 25.46 -2.99 -3.24
C GLY A 69 24.15 -2.87 -2.48
N GLN A 70 24.06 -3.37 -1.24
CA GLN A 70 22.85 -3.31 -0.39
C GLN A 70 22.31 -1.89 -0.20
N SER A 71 21.01 -1.81 0.07
CA SER A 71 20.36 -0.56 0.41
C SER A 71 20.96 0.02 1.70
N PRO A 72 21.16 1.34 1.77
CA PRO A 72 21.54 2.01 3.01
C PRO A 72 20.43 1.98 4.06
N ASP A 73 19.17 1.84 3.63
CA ASP A 73 18.02 1.66 4.51
C ASP A 73 17.74 0.17 4.70
N LEU A 74 17.86 -0.28 5.96
CA LEU A 74 17.81 -1.69 6.30
C LEU A 74 16.41 -2.17 6.66
N ARG A 75 15.40 -1.29 6.63
CA ARG A 75 14.01 -1.65 6.94
C ARG A 75 13.11 -1.42 5.73
N ILE A 76 11.89 -1.91 5.85
CA ILE A 76 10.86 -1.79 4.82
C ILE A 76 10.10 -0.47 5.00
N GLY A 77 9.80 0.20 3.90
CA GLY A 77 8.82 1.28 3.86
C GLY A 77 7.41 0.71 3.70
N LEU A 78 6.43 1.36 4.32
CA LEU A 78 5.02 0.96 4.24
C LEU A 78 4.20 2.14 3.75
N GLU A 79 3.12 1.87 3.03
CA GLU A 79 2.21 2.91 2.60
C GLU A 79 1.00 3.04 3.51
N ILE A 80 0.77 4.29 3.90
CA ILE A 80 -0.50 4.78 4.37
C ILE A 80 -1.22 5.33 3.15
N PRO A 81 -2.28 4.66 2.70
CA PRO A 81 -2.99 5.14 1.54
C PRO A 81 -3.66 6.49 1.75
N GLU A 82 -3.87 7.21 0.65
CA GLU A 82 -4.91 8.22 0.55
C GLU A 82 -6.30 7.62 0.80
N THR A 83 -6.95 7.96 1.91
CA THR A 83 -8.25 7.36 2.20
C THR A 83 -9.38 8.09 1.48
N SER A 84 -10.15 7.34 0.66
CA SER A 84 -11.56 7.58 0.39
C SER A 84 -12.39 6.31 0.65
N THR A 85 -12.56 5.91 1.91
CA THR A 85 -13.83 5.32 2.38
C THR A 85 -14.02 5.68 3.85
N ARG A 86 -15.09 6.43 4.10
CA ARG A 86 -15.51 7.03 5.38
C ARG A 86 -15.73 6.01 6.52
N TYR A 87 -15.53 4.71 6.27
CA TYR A 87 -16.10 3.70 7.14
C TYR A 87 -15.18 2.58 7.66
N SER A 88 -13.93 2.50 7.22
CA SER A 88 -13.14 1.31 7.57
C SER A 88 -11.64 1.59 7.80
N SER A 89 -10.98 2.41 7.00
CA SER A 89 -9.50 2.47 6.99
C SER A 89 -8.89 3.77 7.50
N SER A 90 -9.63 4.56 8.28
CA SER A 90 -9.09 5.82 8.76
C SER A 90 -8.23 5.56 10.00
N PRO A 91 -6.93 5.91 10.00
CA PRO A 91 -6.14 5.95 11.24
C PRO A 91 -6.76 6.93 12.25
N ASN A 92 -7.60 7.87 11.79
CA ASN A 92 -8.49 8.63 12.65
C ASN A 92 -9.70 7.77 13.01
N MET A 93 -9.88 7.37 14.27
CA MET A 93 -11.01 6.47 14.64
C MET A 93 -12.37 7.17 14.67
N ASN A 94 -12.67 8.03 13.69
CA ASN A 94 -13.99 8.58 13.51
C ASN A 94 -14.82 7.65 12.61
N PHE A 95 -15.74 6.93 13.23
CA PHE A 95 -16.73 6.08 12.59
C PHE A 95 -17.68 6.85 11.66
N LEU A 96 -17.85 8.16 11.77
CA LEU A 96 -18.72 8.92 10.85
C LEU A 96 -17.94 9.70 9.78
N GLY A 97 -16.60 9.69 9.86
CA GLY A 97 -15.73 10.63 9.15
C GLY A 97 -15.92 12.08 9.62
N THR A 98 -14.93 12.95 9.42
CA THR A 98 -14.95 14.34 9.92
C THR A 98 -15.70 15.34 9.05
N TYR A 99 -16.42 14.89 8.01
CA TYR A 99 -17.12 15.79 7.08
C TYR A 99 -18.64 15.75 7.16
N GLY A 100 -19.24 16.83 6.66
CA GLY A 100 -20.59 16.89 6.10
C GLY A 100 -20.76 16.01 4.85
N PHE A 101 -21.94 16.08 4.24
CA PHE A 101 -22.63 15.04 3.47
C PHE A 101 -22.13 14.88 2.00
N GLU A 102 -20.82 14.94 1.75
CA GLU A 102 -20.24 15.39 0.46
C GLU A 102 -19.77 14.37 -0.59
N ALA A 103 -19.54 13.09 -0.27
CA ALA A 103 -18.71 12.26 -1.15
C ALA A 103 -19.41 11.03 -1.73
N TYR A 104 -20.16 11.14 -2.85
CA TYR A 104 -20.18 10.08 -3.89
C TYR A 104 -20.83 10.54 -5.21
N ARG A 105 -20.14 10.28 -6.33
CA ARG A 105 -20.70 10.35 -7.70
C ARG A 105 -21.56 9.11 -7.95
N ASN A 106 -22.81 9.32 -8.34
CA ASN A 106 -23.43 8.75 -9.55
C ASN A 106 -23.18 7.26 -9.86
N THR A 107 -23.31 6.36 -8.88
CA THR A 107 -23.66 4.97 -9.16
C THR A 107 -25.17 4.83 -8.96
N GLU A 108 -25.87 4.06 -9.80
CA GLU A 108 -27.31 3.75 -9.69
C GLU A 108 -27.76 3.24 -8.29
N TYR A 109 -26.82 2.96 -7.38
CA TYR A 109 -27.02 2.47 -6.03
C TYR A 109 -26.36 3.35 -4.93
N GLY A 110 -25.81 4.53 -5.28
CA GLY A 110 -24.96 5.37 -4.40
C GLY A 110 -25.63 6.57 -3.72
N GLU A 111 -26.93 6.79 -3.94
CA GLU A 111 -27.65 7.96 -3.40
C GLU A 111 -27.97 7.86 -1.89
N ILE A 112 -27.82 6.68 -1.28
CA ILE A 112 -28.36 6.44 0.07
C ILE A 112 -27.27 6.50 1.17
N ALA A 113 -25.99 6.37 0.84
CA ALA A 113 -24.94 6.13 1.85
C ALA A 113 -24.43 7.39 2.60
N ASN A 114 -24.78 8.60 2.15
CA ASN A 114 -24.19 9.84 2.65
C ASN A 114 -25.15 10.87 3.23
N ASP A 115 -26.45 10.69 3.05
CA ASP A 115 -27.43 11.62 3.61
C ASP A 115 -27.87 11.15 5.01
N TRP A 116 -28.20 12.10 5.90
CA TRP A 116 -29.03 11.76 7.04
C TRP A 116 -30.33 11.16 6.51
N LEU A 117 -30.59 9.89 6.78
CA LEU A 117 -31.81 9.26 6.30
C LEU A 117 -32.88 9.43 7.37
N LEU A 118 -34.11 9.65 6.89
CA LEU A 118 -35.29 9.65 7.75
C LEU A 118 -35.54 8.24 8.28
N TRP A 119 -35.82 8.14 9.57
CA TRP A 119 -36.23 6.89 10.24
C TRP A 119 -37.68 7.00 10.70
N SER A 120 -38.46 5.93 10.55
CA SER A 120 -39.81 5.79 11.11
C SER A 120 -39.95 4.41 11.76
N ASP A 121 -40.87 4.24 12.73
CA ASP A 121 -41.03 3.00 13.53
C ASP A 121 -41.19 1.74 12.65
N GLY A 122 -40.07 1.10 12.28
CA GLY A 122 -40.01 -0.15 11.52
C GLY A 122 -39.54 -0.06 10.06
N ASP A 123 -39.42 1.14 9.47
CA ASP A 123 -39.03 1.33 8.06
C ASP A 123 -37.76 2.19 7.94
N TRP A 124 -36.76 1.68 7.19
CA TRP A 124 -35.48 2.35 6.91
C TRP A 124 -34.97 2.10 5.48
N PRO A 125 -34.55 3.14 4.73
CA PRO A 125 -34.87 4.55 4.98
C PRO A 125 -36.39 4.77 4.90
N ALA A 126 -36.95 5.58 5.80
CA ALA A 126 -38.38 5.88 5.77
C ALA A 126 -38.69 6.82 4.59
N GLU A 127 -39.62 6.43 3.73
CA GLU A 127 -40.06 7.27 2.60
C GLU A 127 -40.84 8.52 3.06
N SER A 128 -41.46 8.45 4.25
CA SER A 128 -42.17 9.58 4.84
C SER A 128 -42.32 9.42 6.35
N THR A 129 -42.54 10.54 7.03
CA THR A 129 -43.00 10.59 8.43
C THR A 129 -44.35 11.34 8.47
N ARG A 130 -45.11 11.23 9.55
CA ARG A 130 -46.33 12.04 9.75
C ARG A 130 -46.02 13.52 9.95
N SER A 131 -44.79 13.83 10.35
CA SER A 131 -44.24 15.19 10.32
C SER A 131 -43.80 15.56 8.90
N THR A 132 -43.92 16.84 8.55
CA THR A 132 -43.45 17.38 7.26
C THR A 132 -42.06 17.97 7.45
N ALA A 133 -41.04 17.24 7.01
CA ALA A 133 -39.65 17.66 7.03
C ALA A 133 -39.06 17.73 5.61
N THR A 134 -38.18 18.70 5.37
CA THR A 134 -37.36 18.81 4.16
C THR A 134 -35.90 18.74 4.54
N LEU A 135 -35.20 17.75 4.00
CA LEU A 135 -33.76 17.59 4.14
C LEU A 135 -33.09 18.22 2.92
N SER A 136 -32.15 19.12 3.15
CA SER A 136 -31.40 19.81 2.09
C SER A 136 -29.98 20.14 2.54
N LYS A 137 -29.10 20.43 1.59
CA LYS A 137 -27.72 20.88 1.85
C LYS A 137 -27.69 22.41 1.83
N ASP A 138 -27.11 23.04 2.85
CA ASP A 138 -27.02 24.51 2.94
C ASP A 138 -25.55 24.96 2.93
N GLY A 139 -25.11 25.49 1.78
CA GLY A 139 -23.77 26.04 1.59
C GLY A 139 -23.68 27.55 1.70
N THR A 140 -24.67 28.20 2.31
CA THR A 140 -24.64 29.65 2.54
C THR A 140 -23.50 29.98 3.53
N PRO A 141 -22.60 30.93 3.25
CA PRO A 141 -21.54 31.31 4.18
C PRO A 141 -22.09 31.63 5.58
N GLY A 142 -21.55 30.96 6.62
CA GLY A 142 -22.03 31.04 8.01
C GLY A 142 -23.09 30.00 8.39
N ASN A 143 -23.61 29.21 7.44
CA ASN A 143 -24.52 28.09 7.67
C ASN A 143 -23.86 26.71 7.58
N PHE A 144 -22.55 26.67 7.66
CA PHE A 144 -21.74 25.47 7.89
C PHE A 144 -20.53 25.88 8.74
N VAL A 145 -19.96 24.93 9.46
CA VAL A 145 -18.76 25.12 10.28
C VAL A 145 -17.53 24.76 9.45
N HIS A 146 -17.60 23.62 8.76
CA HIS A 146 -16.49 23.03 8.01
C HIS A 146 -16.98 22.59 6.61
N GLY A 147 -16.08 22.49 5.63
CA GLY A 147 -16.45 22.03 4.28
C GLY A 147 -17.26 23.02 3.43
N LYS A 148 -18.17 22.52 2.57
CA LYS A 148 -19.00 23.36 1.67
C LYS A 148 -20.44 23.53 2.13
N TYR A 149 -21.00 22.61 2.92
CA TYR A 149 -22.37 22.71 3.42
C TYR A 149 -22.64 21.92 4.70
N ALA A 150 -23.64 22.38 5.46
CA ALA A 150 -24.26 21.61 6.53
C ALA A 150 -25.51 20.87 6.03
N GLN A 151 -25.91 19.80 6.71
CA GLN A 151 -27.25 19.26 6.55
C GLN A 151 -28.25 20.21 7.19
N LYS A 152 -29.18 20.73 6.40
CA LYS A 152 -30.34 21.49 6.86
C LYS A 152 -31.57 20.58 6.91
N ILE A 153 -32.29 20.61 8.04
CA ILE A 153 -33.55 19.90 8.25
C ILE A 153 -34.61 20.92 8.62
N GLU A 154 -35.57 21.14 7.74
CA GLU A 154 -36.66 22.10 7.93
C GLU A 154 -37.98 21.38 8.19
N ILE A 155 -38.52 21.55 9.40
CA ILE A 155 -39.76 20.92 9.86
C ILE A 155 -40.86 21.97 9.86
N THR A 156 -41.77 21.87 8.90
CA THR A 156 -42.86 22.84 8.73
C THR A 156 -44.13 22.44 9.49
N ASN A 157 -44.33 21.15 9.71
CA ASN A 157 -45.42 20.62 10.51
C ASN A 157 -44.93 19.45 11.37
N TYR A 158 -45.05 19.59 12.68
CA TYR A 158 -44.63 18.56 13.64
C TYR A 158 -45.84 17.79 14.16
N VAL A 159 -45.82 16.47 13.94
CA VAL A 159 -46.83 15.52 14.43
C VAL A 159 -46.18 14.41 15.27
N GLU A 160 -44.95 14.05 14.93
CA GLU A 160 -44.13 13.04 15.61
C GLU A 160 -42.63 13.37 15.50
N PRO A 161 -41.78 12.79 16.36
CA PRO A 161 -40.33 13.01 16.30
C PRO A 161 -39.76 12.74 14.91
N ILE A 162 -39.00 13.71 14.37
CA ILE A 162 -38.16 13.47 13.19
C ILE A 162 -36.90 12.77 13.67
N ARG A 163 -36.66 11.56 13.17
CA ARG A 163 -35.50 10.76 13.53
C ARG A 163 -34.56 10.66 12.34
N LEU A 164 -33.30 10.97 12.59
CA LEU A 164 -32.23 10.91 11.62
C LEU A 164 -31.26 9.82 12.05
N GLY A 165 -30.80 9.04 11.08
CA GLY A 165 -29.79 8.02 11.29
C GLY A 165 -28.78 7.96 10.17
N GLN A 166 -27.78 7.11 10.34
CA GLN A 166 -26.73 6.86 9.35
C GLN A 166 -26.45 5.36 9.23
N TYR A 167 -26.01 4.96 8.04
CA TYR A 167 -25.55 3.59 7.76
C TYR A 167 -24.32 3.26 8.62
N GLN A 168 -24.36 2.11 9.30
CA GLN A 168 -23.24 1.56 10.05
C GLN A 168 -23.23 0.04 9.94
N SER A 169 -22.81 -0.48 8.78
CA SER A 169 -22.62 -1.91 8.59
C SER A 169 -21.19 -2.35 8.90
N GLY A 170 -21.03 -3.62 9.30
CA GLY A 170 -19.74 -4.33 9.29
C GLY A 170 -18.74 -3.92 10.38
N ARG A 171 -19.13 -3.09 11.34
CA ARG A 171 -18.21 -2.56 12.35
C ARG A 171 -18.38 -3.22 13.69
N MET A 172 -17.37 -3.91 14.17
CA MET A 172 -17.41 -4.32 15.57
C MET A 172 -17.30 -3.07 16.47
N PHE A 173 -17.85 -3.16 17.67
CA PHE A 173 -17.68 -2.26 18.79
C PHE A 173 -17.22 -3.13 19.94
N LEU A 174 -16.17 -2.70 20.63
CA LEU A 174 -15.62 -3.40 21.77
C LEU A 174 -16.44 -3.13 23.04
N ALA A 175 -16.60 -4.18 23.84
CA ALA A 175 -17.28 -4.14 25.12
C ALA A 175 -16.57 -3.21 26.12
N ASN A 176 -17.35 -2.58 26.98
CA ASN A 176 -16.94 -1.78 28.12
C ASN A 176 -16.01 -0.62 27.78
N ARG A 177 -16.08 -0.11 26.55
CA ARG A 177 -15.38 1.11 26.10
C ARG A 177 -16.30 2.31 26.15
N VAL A 178 -15.76 3.47 26.50
CA VAL A 178 -16.45 4.75 26.37
C VAL A 178 -16.35 5.25 24.93
N TYR A 179 -17.49 5.34 24.28
CA TYR A 179 -17.64 5.96 22.97
C TYR A 179 -18.21 7.37 23.10
N LYS A 180 -17.84 8.23 22.16
CA LYS A 180 -18.37 9.59 22.02
C LYS A 180 -19.06 9.73 20.69
N PHE A 181 -20.27 10.30 20.70
CA PHE A 181 -20.93 10.81 19.50
C PHE A 181 -21.21 12.29 19.69
N GLY A 182 -20.76 13.10 18.74
CA GLY A 182 -20.96 14.53 18.77
C GLY A 182 -21.08 15.12 17.38
N CYS A 183 -21.65 16.31 17.29
CA CYS A 183 -21.75 17.07 16.06
C CYS A 183 -21.87 18.56 16.36
N TRP A 184 -21.52 19.37 15.37
CA TRP A 184 -21.88 20.78 15.38
C TRP A 184 -23.36 20.92 15.06
N MET A 185 -24.07 21.72 15.85
CA MET A 185 -25.47 22.06 15.58
C MET A 185 -25.75 23.54 15.81
N LYS A 186 -26.71 24.05 15.03
CA LYS A 186 -27.44 25.29 15.33
C LYS A 186 -28.89 25.16 14.87
N GLN A 187 -29.77 25.99 15.40
CA GLN A 187 -31.20 25.94 15.05
C GLN A 187 -31.84 27.30 14.86
N ASN A 188 -32.98 27.30 14.18
CA ASN A 188 -33.88 28.45 14.10
C ASN A 188 -35.33 28.01 14.29
N GLY A 189 -35.98 28.55 15.32
CA GLY A 189 -37.41 28.34 15.57
C GLY A 189 -37.79 27.01 16.21
N LEU A 190 -36.83 26.15 16.59
CA LEU A 190 -37.13 24.97 17.41
C LEU A 190 -37.54 25.42 18.82
N THR A 191 -38.59 24.80 19.35
CA THR A 191 -39.15 25.11 20.69
C THR A 191 -38.88 24.01 21.71
N GLU A 192 -38.43 22.84 21.26
CA GLU A 192 -38.04 21.71 22.11
C GLU A 192 -36.56 21.37 21.90
N ASP A 193 -35.95 20.75 22.91
CA ASP A 193 -34.56 20.30 22.87
C ASP A 193 -34.36 19.25 21.76
N VAL A 194 -33.23 19.33 21.07
CA VAL A 194 -32.80 18.28 20.13
C VAL A 194 -32.15 17.16 20.94
N ARG A 195 -32.39 15.91 20.57
CA ARG A 195 -31.78 14.76 21.25
C ARG A 195 -30.73 14.11 20.36
N LEU A 196 -29.51 14.00 20.88
CA LEU A 196 -28.56 13.02 20.37
C LEU A 196 -28.93 11.65 20.95
N ARG A 197 -28.93 10.64 20.11
CA ARG A 197 -29.32 9.27 20.45
C ARG A 197 -28.30 8.32 19.83
N ILE A 198 -28.06 7.20 20.46
CA ILE A 198 -27.40 6.06 19.86
C ILE A 198 -28.34 4.90 20.04
N ARG A 199 -29.01 4.51 18.95
CA ARG A 199 -29.77 3.28 18.91
C ARG A 199 -29.11 2.27 17.98
N PHE A 200 -28.92 1.05 18.44
CA PHE A 200 -28.38 -0.06 17.66
C PHE A 200 -29.18 -1.35 17.87
N TRP A 201 -29.28 -2.16 16.81
CA TRP A 201 -29.97 -3.45 16.81
C TRP A 201 -29.04 -4.56 16.30
N SER A 202 -28.84 -5.62 17.10
CA SER A 202 -28.22 -6.87 16.64
C SER A 202 -28.91 -8.06 17.30
N GLY A 203 -29.64 -8.83 16.49
CA GLY A 203 -30.51 -9.90 17.00
C GLY A 203 -31.48 -9.37 18.07
N ASP A 204 -31.45 -9.98 19.25
CA ASP A 204 -32.33 -9.64 20.37
C ASP A 204 -31.83 -8.48 21.24
N THR A 205 -30.65 -7.91 20.93
CA THR A 205 -30.03 -6.89 21.78
C THR A 205 -30.20 -5.50 21.18
N ASN A 206 -30.68 -4.57 22.01
CA ASN A 206 -30.87 -3.16 21.66
C ASN A 206 -30.01 -2.29 22.58
N ILE A 207 -29.12 -1.49 21.99
CA ILE A 207 -28.43 -0.41 22.68
C ILE A 207 -29.21 0.85 22.39
N ASP A 208 -29.73 1.52 23.42
CA ASP A 208 -30.53 2.73 23.28
C ASP A 208 -30.13 3.76 24.35
N VAL A 209 -29.19 4.64 23.99
CA VAL A 209 -28.68 5.69 24.86
C VAL A 209 -29.02 7.04 24.25
N SER A 210 -29.37 8.05 25.05
CA SER A 210 -29.66 9.38 24.52
C SER A 210 -29.42 10.50 25.52
N GLN A 211 -29.22 11.70 24.97
CA GLN A 211 -29.03 12.93 25.71
C GLN A 211 -29.71 14.10 24.98
N ASN A 212 -30.45 14.93 25.73
CA ASN A 212 -31.12 16.12 25.18
C ASN A 212 -30.21 17.34 25.29
N PHE A 213 -30.25 18.20 24.27
CA PHE A 213 -29.49 19.45 24.18
C PHE A 213 -30.38 20.61 23.75
N ALA A 214 -30.30 21.71 24.49
CA ALA A 214 -30.87 22.99 24.10
C ALA A 214 -29.98 23.64 23.02
N VAL A 215 -30.27 23.37 21.74
CA VAL A 215 -29.48 23.88 20.62
C VAL A 215 -29.71 25.38 20.43
N SER A 216 -28.63 26.16 20.40
CA SER A 216 -28.67 27.62 20.19
C SER A 216 -28.80 28.03 18.73
N SER A 217 -29.04 29.32 18.49
CA SER A 217 -28.96 29.93 17.16
C SER A 217 -27.53 30.00 16.59
N GLU A 218 -26.54 29.98 17.48
CA GLU A 218 -25.12 29.93 17.12
C GLU A 218 -24.64 28.49 17.02
N TRP A 219 -23.67 28.27 16.12
CA TRP A 219 -22.94 27.01 16.00
C TRP A 219 -22.25 26.66 17.32
N LYS A 220 -22.53 25.46 17.82
CA LYS A 220 -21.83 24.86 18.95
C LYS A 220 -21.68 23.36 18.72
N TYR A 221 -20.62 22.79 19.27
CA TYR A 221 -20.42 21.36 19.33
C TYR A 221 -21.20 20.77 20.51
N TYR A 222 -21.94 19.70 20.26
CA TYR A 222 -22.68 18.94 21.28
C TYR A 222 -22.24 17.49 21.21
N GLU A 223 -21.99 16.87 22.36
CA GLU A 223 -21.45 15.51 22.45
C GLU A 223 -22.11 14.74 23.60
N MET A 224 -22.37 13.46 23.36
CA MET A 224 -22.76 12.49 24.38
C MET A 224 -21.75 11.35 24.47
N GLU A 225 -21.55 10.87 25.69
CA GLU A 225 -20.78 9.67 25.98
C GLU A 225 -21.70 8.47 26.23
N PHE A 226 -21.27 7.28 25.83
CA PHE A 226 -21.99 6.05 26.11
C PHE A 226 -21.04 4.86 26.14
N VAL A 227 -21.47 3.78 26.81
CA VAL A 227 -20.70 2.53 26.93
C VAL A 227 -21.48 1.40 26.29
N ILE A 228 -20.80 0.59 25.50
CA ILE A 228 -21.36 -0.62 24.90
C ILE A 228 -20.95 -1.81 25.79
N PRO A 229 -21.87 -2.57 26.42
CA PRO A 229 -21.49 -3.53 27.46
C PRO A 229 -20.98 -4.89 26.95
N PHE A 230 -20.99 -5.14 25.65
CA PHE A 230 -20.55 -6.40 25.02
C PHE A 230 -19.95 -6.12 23.64
N ASN A 231 -19.15 -7.04 23.11
CA ASN A 231 -18.65 -6.90 21.74
C ASN A 231 -19.84 -6.97 20.79
N TYR A 232 -19.93 -6.00 19.88
CA TYR A 232 -21.15 -5.75 19.11
C TYR A 232 -20.81 -5.42 17.67
N THR A 233 -21.26 -6.22 16.70
CA THR A 233 -21.16 -5.89 15.28
C THR A 233 -22.58 -5.65 14.75
N PRO A 234 -22.96 -4.42 14.38
CA PRO A 234 -24.25 -4.18 13.73
C PRO A 234 -24.27 -4.92 12.39
N ILE A 235 -25.37 -5.65 12.16
CA ILE A 235 -25.67 -6.36 10.93
C ILE A 235 -25.88 -5.35 9.79
N ASP A 236 -25.38 -5.62 8.59
CA ASP A 236 -25.64 -4.71 7.47
C ASP A 236 -27.16 -4.48 7.27
N PRO A 237 -27.64 -3.22 7.28
CA PRO A 237 -29.05 -2.91 7.06
C PRO A 237 -29.58 -3.31 5.67
N TYR A 238 -28.73 -3.64 4.70
CA TYR A 238 -29.14 -4.34 3.47
C TYR A 238 -29.78 -5.71 3.76
N TYR A 239 -29.42 -6.34 4.89
CA TYR A 239 -30.06 -7.54 5.43
C TYR A 239 -31.12 -7.22 6.50
N GLY A 240 -31.52 -5.96 6.62
CA GLY A 240 -32.74 -5.51 7.30
C GLY A 240 -32.66 -5.26 8.80
N GLN A 241 -31.47 -5.22 9.44
CA GLN A 241 -31.42 -5.27 10.91
C GLN A 241 -30.43 -4.39 11.68
N ALA A 242 -29.51 -3.61 11.08
CA ALA A 242 -28.82 -2.56 11.85
C ALA A 242 -28.88 -1.18 11.18
N SER A 243 -29.91 -0.44 11.56
CA SER A 243 -29.95 1.02 11.43
C SER A 243 -29.45 1.65 12.72
N SER A 244 -28.85 2.84 12.59
CA SER A 244 -28.38 3.59 13.74
C SER A 244 -29.11 4.92 13.83
N GLU A 245 -30.04 5.06 14.78
CA GLU A 245 -30.67 6.36 15.06
C GLU A 245 -29.66 7.22 15.81
N ARG A 246 -29.60 8.51 15.44
CA ARG A 246 -28.58 9.44 15.90
C ARG A 246 -29.13 10.74 16.44
N ILE A 247 -30.15 11.29 15.79
CA ILE A 247 -30.70 12.60 16.15
C ILE A 247 -32.21 12.54 16.11
N GLU A 248 -32.87 13.03 17.17
CA GLU A 248 -34.33 13.21 17.22
C GLU A 248 -34.68 14.69 17.39
N ILE A 249 -35.68 15.16 16.64
CA ILE A 249 -36.18 16.54 16.68
C ILE A 249 -37.67 16.53 17.03
N PHE A 250 -38.05 17.28 18.06
CA PHE A 250 -39.38 17.22 18.69
C PHE A 250 -40.28 18.44 18.44
N SER A 251 -39.91 19.34 17.54
CA SER A 251 -40.73 20.51 17.22
C SER A 251 -40.56 20.95 15.77
N ALA A 252 -41.48 21.80 15.30
CA ALA A 252 -41.29 22.55 14.06
C ALA A 252 -40.12 23.54 14.20
N GLY A 253 -39.51 23.91 13.07
CA GLY A 253 -38.34 24.80 13.00
C GLY A 253 -37.27 24.27 12.04
N THR A 254 -36.05 24.77 12.16
CA THR A 254 -34.92 24.34 11.34
C THR A 254 -33.73 23.94 12.20
N LEU A 255 -33.11 22.80 11.89
CA LEU A 255 -31.84 22.36 12.46
C LEU A 255 -30.78 22.33 11.35
N TRP A 256 -29.57 22.79 11.66
CA TRP A 256 -28.38 22.52 10.87
C TRP A 256 -27.46 21.59 11.66
N ILE A 257 -26.90 20.60 10.97
CA ILE A 257 -25.93 19.64 11.51
C ILE A 257 -24.70 19.65 10.63
N ASP A 258 -23.53 19.70 11.25
CA ASP A 258 -22.23 19.64 10.57
C ASP A 258 -21.21 18.84 11.39
N ASP A 259 -20.15 18.34 10.74
CA ASP A 259 -19.02 17.59 11.31
C ASP A 259 -19.44 16.64 12.45
N ALA A 260 -20.24 15.65 12.09
CA ALA A 260 -20.68 14.61 13.01
C ALA A 260 -19.56 13.58 13.19
N GLN A 261 -19.17 13.35 14.43
CA GLN A 261 -18.09 12.45 14.81
C GLN A 261 -18.61 11.37 15.74
N PHE A 262 -18.11 10.16 15.56
CA PHE A 262 -18.37 9.05 16.45
C PHE A 262 -17.09 8.25 16.61
N TYR A 263 -16.59 8.06 17.82
CA TYR A 263 -15.30 7.40 18.03
C TYR A 263 -15.23 6.66 19.37
N ASP A 264 -14.35 5.66 19.46
CA ASP A 264 -13.92 5.08 20.74
C ASP A 264 -12.93 6.06 21.38
N SER A 265 -13.37 6.73 22.45
CA SER A 265 -12.60 7.76 23.13
C SER A 265 -11.40 7.21 23.90
N GLU A 266 -11.38 5.91 24.16
CA GLU A 266 -10.27 5.21 24.82
C GLU A 266 -9.30 4.56 23.82
N GLY A 267 -9.66 4.51 22.54
CA GLY A 267 -8.81 3.93 21.50
C GLY A 267 -8.15 4.97 20.59
N ILE A 268 -8.34 6.27 20.86
CA ILE A 268 -7.62 7.35 20.16
C ILE A 268 -6.67 8.09 21.09
N ASN A 269 -5.62 8.66 20.53
CA ASN A 269 -4.80 9.66 21.22
C ASN A 269 -5.34 11.08 21.02
N GLU A 270 -4.66 12.07 21.60
CA GLU A 270 -4.98 13.50 21.48
C GLU A 270 -4.94 14.04 20.02
N TRP A 271 -4.35 13.29 19.08
CA TRP A 271 -4.28 13.61 17.65
C TRP A 271 -5.42 12.99 16.86
N GLY A 272 -6.34 12.29 17.53
CA GLY A 272 -7.43 11.54 16.90
C GLY A 272 -6.99 10.22 16.26
N LEU A 273 -5.72 9.84 16.40
CA LEU A 273 -5.14 8.62 15.82
C LEU A 273 -5.46 7.40 16.69
N SER A 274 -5.81 6.28 16.06
CA SER A 274 -6.01 4.99 16.69
C SER A 274 -4.74 4.52 17.40
N THR A 275 -4.80 4.35 18.72
CA THR A 275 -3.67 3.83 19.50
C THR A 275 -3.34 2.40 19.11
N LEU A 276 -4.36 1.57 18.86
CA LEU A 276 -4.17 0.19 18.39
C LEU A 276 -3.47 0.17 17.02
N PHE A 277 -3.91 0.98 16.07
CA PHE A 277 -3.25 1.07 14.76
C PHE A 277 -1.78 1.49 14.90
N ILE A 278 -1.50 2.53 15.70
CA ILE A 278 -0.13 2.99 15.97
C ILE A 278 0.72 1.85 16.53
N GLU A 279 0.19 1.10 17.51
CA GLU A 279 0.89 -0.03 18.11
C GLU A 279 1.18 -1.14 17.09
N GLU A 280 0.22 -1.49 16.24
CA GLU A 280 0.41 -2.52 15.22
C GLU A 280 1.39 -2.09 14.12
N VAL A 281 1.33 -0.83 13.65
CA VAL A 281 2.33 -0.30 12.69
C VAL A 281 3.72 -0.24 13.33
N ARG A 282 3.82 0.17 14.60
CA ARG A 282 5.10 0.22 15.31
C ARG A 282 5.75 -1.16 15.41
N LYS A 283 4.98 -2.23 15.58
CA LYS A 283 5.50 -3.62 15.60
C LYS A 283 6.12 -4.04 14.26
N LEU A 284 5.61 -3.51 13.14
CA LEU A 284 6.20 -3.74 11.81
C LEU A 284 7.55 -3.04 11.63
N ARG A 285 7.92 -2.09 12.51
CA ARG A 285 9.17 -1.32 12.48
C ARG A 285 9.49 -0.75 11.09
N PRO A 286 8.57 0.00 10.46
CA PRO A 286 8.85 0.64 9.18
C PRO A 286 10.08 1.55 9.26
N SER A 287 10.91 1.60 8.19
CA SER A 287 11.86 2.71 8.06
C SER A 287 11.19 3.99 7.63
N THR A 288 10.20 3.84 6.75
CA THR A 288 9.49 4.94 6.10
C THR A 288 8.00 4.65 6.10
N LEU A 289 7.17 5.67 6.34
CA LEU A 289 5.75 5.63 6.01
C LEU A 289 5.55 6.55 4.81
N ARG A 290 4.98 6.03 3.73
CA ARG A 290 4.58 6.81 2.56
C ARG A 290 3.12 7.23 2.70
N TYR A 291 2.82 8.51 2.51
CA TYR A 291 1.45 8.99 2.32
C TYR A 291 1.28 9.49 0.89
N GLY A 292 0.51 8.73 0.11
CA GLY A 292 0.47 8.88 -1.34
C GLY A 292 -0.71 8.20 -2.04
N GLY A 293 -0.58 8.13 -3.37
CA GLY A 293 -1.57 7.63 -4.31
C GLY A 293 -2.04 8.70 -5.32
N LEU A 294 -3.06 8.37 -6.11
CA LEU A 294 -3.63 9.23 -7.16
C LEU A 294 -4.43 10.43 -6.62
N GLY A 295 -5.20 10.23 -5.55
CA GLY A 295 -5.85 11.24 -4.71
C GLY A 295 -4.94 12.39 -4.28
N CYS A 296 -3.69 12.12 -3.90
CA CYS A 296 -2.72 13.14 -3.48
C CYS A 296 -2.38 14.14 -4.60
N ASN A 297 -2.48 13.75 -5.87
CA ASN A 297 -2.10 14.60 -7.01
C ASN A 297 -2.90 15.90 -7.11
N SER A 298 -4.13 15.96 -6.60
CA SER A 298 -4.92 17.20 -6.64
C SER A 298 -4.92 17.99 -5.33
N LEU A 299 -4.25 17.53 -4.27
CA LEU A 299 -4.28 18.24 -2.98
C LEU A 299 -3.79 19.68 -3.15
N ARG A 300 -4.54 20.64 -2.61
CA ARG A 300 -4.18 22.06 -2.72
C ARG A 300 -3.44 22.51 -1.46
N PRO A 301 -2.58 23.54 -1.53
CA PRO A 301 -1.85 24.02 -0.35
C PRO A 301 -2.77 24.36 0.84
N GLU A 302 -3.94 24.95 0.56
CA GLU A 302 -4.95 25.27 1.58
C GLU A 302 -5.56 24.04 2.29
N HIS A 303 -5.36 22.83 1.76
CA HIS A 303 -5.79 21.57 2.36
C HIS A 303 -4.67 20.88 3.15
N ILE A 304 -3.47 21.47 3.21
CA ILE A 304 -2.27 20.88 3.85
C ILE A 304 -1.85 21.74 5.07
N PHE A 305 -2.05 23.06 5.01
CA PHE A 305 -1.62 23.99 6.04
C PHE A 305 -2.75 24.36 7.01
N GLY A 306 -2.67 23.87 8.25
CA GLY A 306 -3.62 24.27 9.30
C GLY A 306 -4.06 23.14 10.20
N HIS A 307 -4.99 23.44 11.11
CA HIS A 307 -5.65 22.46 11.95
C HIS A 307 -6.69 21.74 11.11
N ARG A 308 -6.80 20.40 11.17
CA ARG A 308 -7.70 19.64 10.28
C ARG A 308 -9.13 20.15 10.20
N PHE A 309 -9.69 20.57 11.34
CA PHE A 309 -11.03 21.14 11.40
C PHE A 309 -11.12 22.49 10.67
N ASP A 310 -10.04 23.26 10.62
CA ASP A 310 -10.02 24.52 9.86
C ASP A 310 -9.72 24.32 8.36
N LEU A 311 -9.32 23.11 7.94
CA LEU A 311 -9.01 22.82 6.54
C LEU A 311 -10.30 22.64 5.73
N ALA A 312 -10.34 23.26 4.54
CA ALA A 312 -11.42 22.99 3.60
C ALA A 312 -11.32 21.53 3.12
N ASN A 313 -12.47 20.89 2.90
CA ASN A 313 -12.52 19.56 2.31
C ASN A 313 -11.70 19.54 1.02
N TYR A 314 -10.92 18.48 0.83
CA TYR A 314 -10.16 18.30 -0.39
C TYR A 314 -11.06 18.38 -1.63
N VAL A 315 -10.70 19.26 -2.56
CA VAL A 315 -11.36 19.37 -3.86
C VAL A 315 -10.40 18.87 -4.93
N ASP A 316 -10.80 17.82 -5.64
CA ASP A 316 -10.02 17.27 -6.76
C ASP A 316 -9.97 18.22 -7.96
N TRP A 317 -9.24 17.84 -9.02
CA TRP A 317 -9.13 18.63 -10.25
C TRP A 317 -10.48 18.89 -10.94
N ASP A 318 -11.45 17.98 -10.78
CA ASP A 318 -12.79 18.07 -11.35
C ASP A 318 -13.74 18.92 -10.49
N GLY A 319 -13.28 19.44 -9.35
CA GLY A 319 -14.12 20.18 -8.42
C GLY A 319 -14.94 19.28 -7.48
N ASN A 320 -14.76 17.96 -7.56
CA ASN A 320 -15.40 17.03 -6.63
C ASN A 320 -14.74 17.12 -5.28
N VAL A 321 -15.54 16.97 -4.24
CA VAL A 321 -15.02 16.93 -2.88
C VAL A 321 -14.65 15.50 -2.54
N GLY A 322 -13.37 15.26 -2.31
CA GLY A 322 -12.84 13.98 -1.82
C GLY A 322 -13.05 13.82 -0.31
N GLY A 323 -13.00 12.57 0.16
CA GLY A 323 -13.21 12.19 1.57
C GLY A 323 -12.05 12.57 2.51
N ASP A 324 -12.13 12.12 3.77
CA ASP A 324 -11.15 12.38 4.85
C ASP A 324 -9.74 12.02 4.40
N VAL A 325 -8.97 13.05 4.04
CA VAL A 325 -7.52 12.95 3.89
C VAL A 325 -6.87 13.09 5.25
N PHE A 326 -5.81 12.32 5.42
CA PHE A 326 -4.93 12.45 6.55
C PHE A 326 -4.32 13.86 6.51
N ASP A 327 -4.54 14.67 7.55
CA ASP A 327 -3.89 15.97 7.55
C ASP A 327 -2.38 15.77 7.67
N PHE A 328 -1.65 16.74 7.13
CA PHE A 328 -0.20 16.63 7.05
C PHE A 328 0.48 16.49 8.42
N ASN A 329 -0.02 17.15 9.46
CA ASN A 329 0.55 17.07 10.80
C ASN A 329 0.19 15.75 11.49
N GLN A 330 -1.02 15.22 11.26
CA GLN A 330 -1.38 13.86 11.68
C GLN A 330 -0.48 12.81 11.04
N PHE A 331 -0.13 13.00 9.76
CA PHE A 331 0.84 12.13 9.09
C PHE A 331 2.22 12.16 9.71
N LEU A 332 2.77 13.35 9.90
CA LEU A 332 4.06 13.51 10.57
C LEU A 332 4.00 12.97 12.00
N LYS A 333 2.88 13.15 12.70
CA LYS A 333 2.71 12.60 14.04
C LYS A 333 2.66 11.07 14.05
N LEU A 334 1.97 10.44 13.11
CA LEU A 334 1.98 8.98 12.97
C LEU A 334 3.39 8.46 12.71
N CYS A 335 4.17 9.14 11.86
CA CYS A 335 5.58 8.82 11.64
C CYS A 335 6.39 8.93 12.94
N GLU A 336 6.24 10.02 13.70
CA GLU A 336 6.92 10.20 15.00
C GLU A 336 6.54 9.08 15.99
N LEU A 337 5.25 8.77 16.10
CA LEU A 337 4.73 7.76 17.03
C LEU A 337 5.13 6.33 16.64
N THR A 338 5.38 6.05 15.37
CA THR A 338 5.79 4.72 14.88
C THR A 338 7.32 4.60 14.75
N GLY A 339 8.06 5.71 14.84
CA GLY A 339 9.50 5.76 14.62
C GLY A 339 9.90 5.69 13.16
N ALA A 340 8.96 5.94 12.23
CA ALA A 340 9.21 5.93 10.80
C ALA A 340 9.62 7.32 10.29
N ASN A 341 10.37 7.35 9.19
CA ASN A 341 10.59 8.56 8.43
C ASN A 341 9.37 8.86 7.53
N PRO A 342 8.96 10.12 7.38
CA PRO A 342 7.87 10.46 6.47
C PRO A 342 8.34 10.48 5.01
N GLU A 343 7.53 9.89 4.13
CA GLU A 343 7.54 10.11 2.69
C GLU A 343 6.19 10.68 2.25
N TYR A 344 6.20 11.89 1.69
CA TYR A 344 4.98 12.60 1.34
C TYR A 344 4.94 12.88 -0.16
N VAL A 345 3.86 12.43 -0.82
CA VAL A 345 3.60 12.75 -2.22
C VAL A 345 3.11 14.19 -2.34
N ILE A 346 3.96 15.05 -2.89
CA ILE A 346 3.65 16.45 -3.21
C ILE A 346 2.70 16.48 -4.41
N SER A 347 1.59 17.21 -4.27
CA SER A 347 0.59 17.33 -5.33
C SER A 347 1.08 18.08 -6.56
N GLN A 348 0.38 17.89 -7.68
CA GLN A 348 0.66 18.62 -8.92
C GLN A 348 0.45 20.14 -8.76
N TYR A 349 -0.44 20.60 -7.88
CA TYR A 349 -0.60 22.03 -7.60
C TYR A 349 0.66 22.66 -7.00
N LEU A 350 1.32 21.96 -6.08
CA LEU A 350 2.56 22.42 -5.45
C LEU A 350 3.73 22.34 -6.45
N ILE A 351 3.78 21.29 -7.26
CA ILE A 351 4.81 21.09 -8.30
C ILE A 351 4.74 22.19 -9.36
N MET A 352 3.54 22.53 -9.84
CA MET A 352 3.33 23.59 -10.83
C MET A 352 3.54 25.00 -10.26
N ASN A 353 3.54 25.15 -8.93
CA ASN A 353 3.76 26.43 -8.25
C ASN A 353 4.84 26.27 -7.16
N PRO A 354 6.13 26.18 -7.55
CA PRO A 354 7.22 25.82 -6.64
C PRO A 354 7.37 26.70 -5.40
N SER A 355 6.86 27.94 -5.40
CA SER A 355 6.81 28.77 -4.20
C SER A 355 6.04 28.12 -3.05
N TYR A 356 5.04 27.29 -3.33
CA TYR A 356 4.33 26.53 -2.30
C TYR A 356 5.17 25.42 -1.67
N ILE A 357 6.18 24.90 -2.37
CA ILE A 357 7.14 23.95 -1.79
C ILE A 357 8.02 24.66 -0.76
N ALA A 358 8.47 25.89 -1.04
CA ALA A 358 9.19 26.69 -0.06
C ALA A 358 8.31 27.00 1.17
N ASN A 359 7.04 27.32 0.96
CA ASN A 359 6.06 27.54 2.03
C ASN A 359 5.80 26.26 2.85
N LEU A 360 5.79 25.08 2.22
CA LEU A 360 5.68 23.80 2.92
C LEU A 360 6.91 23.55 3.81
N LEU A 361 8.11 23.82 3.32
CA LEU A 361 9.33 23.68 4.13
C LEU A 361 9.37 24.70 5.29
N GLU A 362 8.93 25.94 5.07
CA GLU A 362 8.74 26.91 6.16
C GLU A 362 7.65 26.45 7.14
N TYR A 363 6.54 25.90 6.65
CA TYR A 363 5.50 25.34 7.49
C TYR A 363 6.05 24.21 8.36
N MET A 364 6.91 23.33 7.83
CA MET A 364 7.49 22.23 8.58
C MET A 364 8.51 22.66 9.63
N TYR A 365 9.42 23.57 9.26
CA TYR A 365 10.63 23.82 10.04
C TYR A 365 10.77 25.25 10.55
N GLY A 366 10.04 26.21 9.98
CA GLY A 366 10.07 27.61 10.40
C GLY A 366 9.60 27.78 11.85
N ASP A 367 10.20 28.72 12.56
CA ASP A 367 9.72 29.12 13.88
C ASP A 367 8.45 29.97 13.79
N ASN A 368 7.87 30.32 14.93
CA ASN A 368 6.63 31.10 14.99
C ASN A 368 6.76 32.58 14.62
N THR A 369 7.95 33.05 14.26
CA THR A 369 8.16 34.41 13.73
C THR A 369 8.00 34.46 12.21
N THR A 370 8.00 33.29 11.56
CA THR A 370 7.78 33.11 10.12
C THR A 370 6.28 33.00 9.80
N VAL A 371 5.87 33.27 8.56
CA VAL A 371 4.44 33.30 8.19
C VAL A 371 3.83 31.90 8.33
N TYR A 372 4.52 30.89 7.78
CA TYR A 372 4.01 29.52 7.78
C TYR A 372 4.33 28.77 9.07
N GLY A 373 5.42 29.09 9.77
CA GLY A 373 5.68 28.54 11.11
C GLY A 373 4.68 29.06 12.15
N ALA A 374 4.25 30.33 12.07
CA ALA A 374 3.17 30.87 12.90
C ALA A 374 1.80 30.23 12.56
N LEU A 375 1.55 29.93 11.29
CA LEU A 375 0.34 29.22 10.86
C LEU A 375 0.30 27.81 11.45
N ARG A 376 1.43 27.09 11.44
CA ARG A 376 1.58 25.77 12.08
C ARG A 376 1.34 25.85 13.59
N GLU A 377 1.97 26.82 14.30
CA GLU A 377 1.77 26.96 15.75
C GLU A 377 0.32 27.32 16.09
N LYS A 378 -0.31 28.20 15.31
CA LYS A 378 -1.75 28.53 15.47
C LYS A 378 -2.63 27.29 15.30
N ALA A 379 -2.23 26.38 14.42
CA ALA A 379 -2.87 25.08 14.25
C ALA A 379 -2.57 24.08 15.38
N GLY A 380 -1.80 24.47 16.40
CA GLY A 380 -1.50 23.65 17.57
C GLY A 380 -0.26 22.75 17.42
N PHE A 381 0.57 22.96 16.40
CA PHE A 381 1.69 22.07 16.09
C PHE A 381 3.07 22.75 16.27
N GLU A 382 4.00 22.03 16.91
CA GLU A 382 5.39 22.47 17.06
C GLU A 382 6.20 22.26 15.76
N SER A 383 7.43 22.80 15.72
CA SER A 383 8.34 22.55 14.59
C SER A 383 8.70 21.08 14.48
N TRP A 384 8.73 20.57 13.25
CA TRP A 384 9.14 19.20 12.95
C TRP A 384 10.68 19.07 12.79
N GLU A 385 11.43 20.14 13.06
CA GLU A 385 12.89 20.13 13.03
C GLU A 385 13.46 19.12 14.05
N GLY A 386 14.36 18.26 13.61
CA GLY A 386 15.03 17.27 14.46
C GLY A 386 14.17 16.07 14.88
N LYS A 387 12.95 15.94 14.35
CA LYS A 387 12.04 14.82 14.66
C LYS A 387 12.28 13.56 13.84
N PHE A 388 12.90 13.69 12.66
CA PHE A 388 13.09 12.61 11.71
C PHE A 388 14.53 12.56 11.22
N ASP A 389 15.04 11.36 10.96
CA ASP A 389 16.37 11.16 10.36
C ASP A 389 16.36 11.53 8.88
N LYS A 390 15.25 11.21 8.20
CA LYS A 390 14.99 11.53 6.79
C LYS A 390 13.57 12.02 6.59
N VAL A 391 13.36 12.86 5.58
CA VAL A 391 12.04 13.25 5.08
C VAL A 391 12.09 13.19 3.56
N TYR A 392 11.25 12.36 2.96
CA TYR A 392 11.18 12.19 1.51
C TYR A 392 10.01 12.97 0.94
N PHE A 393 10.28 13.77 -0.09
CA PHE A 393 9.30 14.50 -0.86
C PHE A 393 9.23 13.91 -2.27
N GLU A 394 8.18 13.14 -2.54
CA GLU A 394 7.94 12.57 -3.87
C GLU A 394 7.13 13.58 -4.70
N LEU A 395 7.64 13.98 -5.86
CA LEU A 395 6.99 15.00 -6.69
C LEU A 395 5.89 14.39 -7.57
N GLY A 396 4.77 14.06 -6.94
CA GLY A 396 3.56 13.54 -7.60
C GLY A 396 3.63 12.04 -7.84
N ASN A 397 2.46 11.43 -7.95
CA ASN A 397 2.29 9.98 -8.13
C ASN A 397 1.76 9.69 -9.54
N GLU A 398 2.42 8.81 -10.30
CA GLU A 398 1.95 8.36 -11.62
C GLU A 398 1.57 9.48 -12.62
N VAL A 399 2.20 10.65 -12.52
CA VAL A 399 1.75 11.87 -13.23
C VAL A 399 1.87 11.80 -14.76
N LEU A 400 2.72 10.90 -15.28
CA LEU A 400 2.91 10.66 -16.71
C LEU A 400 1.73 9.92 -17.35
N VAL A 401 0.93 9.21 -16.55
CA VAL A 401 -0.32 8.53 -16.98
C VAL A 401 -1.38 8.74 -15.90
N ASN A 402 -1.59 10.00 -15.52
CA ASN A 402 -2.41 10.33 -14.35
C ASN A 402 -3.91 10.06 -14.59
N GLY A 403 -4.55 9.35 -13.65
CA GLY A 403 -6.00 9.19 -13.58
C GLY A 403 -6.74 10.30 -12.81
N ASN A 404 -6.03 11.10 -12.00
CA ASN A 404 -6.60 12.10 -11.10
C ASN A 404 -5.82 13.44 -11.14
N GLY A 405 -5.80 14.05 -12.32
CA GLY A 405 -5.16 15.34 -12.58
C GLY A 405 -4.65 15.47 -14.01
N PRO A 406 -3.95 16.56 -14.36
CA PRO A 406 -3.36 16.70 -15.68
C PRO A 406 -2.31 15.60 -15.90
N THR A 407 -2.43 14.91 -17.04
CA THR A 407 -1.37 14.04 -17.53
C THR A 407 -0.29 14.90 -18.17
N TRP A 408 0.96 14.74 -17.74
CA TRP A 408 2.09 15.46 -18.31
C TRP A 408 2.86 14.60 -19.30
N ILE A 409 3.30 15.20 -20.40
CA ILE A 409 4.31 14.57 -21.25
C ILE A 409 5.67 14.60 -20.55
N PRO A 410 6.60 13.68 -20.87
CA PRO A 410 7.88 13.59 -20.17
C PRO A 410 8.69 14.88 -20.08
N SER A 411 8.71 15.71 -21.13
CA SER A 411 9.42 17.00 -21.12
C SER A 411 8.77 18.04 -20.21
N GLU A 412 7.43 18.09 -20.19
CA GLU A 412 6.71 19.03 -19.32
C GLU A 412 6.91 18.67 -17.85
N TYR A 413 6.84 17.39 -17.51
CA TYR A 413 7.10 16.94 -16.15
C TYR A 413 8.55 17.22 -15.72
N ALA A 414 9.52 17.00 -16.62
CA ALA A 414 10.92 17.33 -16.37
C ALA A 414 11.14 18.82 -16.05
N ASP A 415 10.45 19.73 -16.75
CA ASP A 415 10.53 21.17 -16.49
C ASP A 415 9.98 21.53 -15.10
N TYR A 416 8.82 21.00 -14.73
CA TYR A 416 8.25 21.24 -13.41
C TYR A 416 9.10 20.65 -12.29
N VAL A 417 9.60 19.42 -12.45
CA VAL A 417 10.49 18.77 -11.47
C VAL A 417 11.77 19.57 -11.27
N THR A 418 12.39 20.04 -12.36
CA THR A 418 13.63 20.82 -12.27
C THR A 418 13.44 22.06 -11.41
N GLU A 419 12.38 22.83 -11.65
CA GLU A 419 12.12 24.04 -10.86
C GLU A 419 11.70 23.73 -9.42
N ALA A 420 10.88 22.69 -9.21
CA ALA A 420 10.49 22.24 -7.88
C ALA A 420 11.70 21.83 -7.02
N VAL A 421 12.60 21.00 -7.55
CA VAL A 421 13.84 20.57 -6.88
C VAL A 421 14.74 21.77 -6.57
N LYS A 422 14.91 22.68 -7.53
CA LYS A 422 15.71 23.89 -7.35
C LYS A 422 15.15 24.79 -6.24
N VAL A 423 13.83 24.97 -6.17
CA VAL A 423 13.19 25.78 -5.11
C VAL A 423 13.30 25.08 -3.75
N ALA A 424 13.01 23.78 -3.67
CA ALA A 424 13.18 23.01 -2.44
C ALA A 424 14.61 23.14 -1.89
N LYS A 425 15.63 22.84 -2.71
CA LYS A 425 17.04 22.83 -2.29
C LYS A 425 17.64 24.21 -2.03
N SER A 426 17.00 25.29 -2.50
CA SER A 426 17.41 26.67 -2.21
C SER A 426 16.70 27.29 -1.01
N SER A 427 15.70 26.59 -0.45
CA SER A 427 15.02 27.02 0.77
C SER A 427 15.99 27.08 1.96
N PRO A 428 15.95 28.12 2.81
CA PRO A 428 16.76 28.17 4.03
C PRO A 428 16.38 27.08 5.05
N TYR A 429 15.21 26.45 4.86
CA TYR A 429 14.71 25.35 5.69
C TYR A 429 15.09 23.97 5.16
N TRP A 430 15.82 23.88 4.04
CA TRP A 430 16.26 22.61 3.48
C TRP A 430 17.53 22.12 4.17
N ASN A 431 17.47 20.96 4.80
CA ASN A 431 18.64 20.26 5.32
C ASN A 431 18.96 19.06 4.41
N PRO A 432 20.06 19.07 3.64
CA PRO A 432 20.39 17.98 2.71
C PRO A 432 20.69 16.63 3.40
N ASP A 433 21.00 16.64 4.70
CA ASP A 433 21.19 15.42 5.48
C ASP A 433 19.86 14.81 5.90
N VAL A 434 18.76 15.57 5.96
CA VAL A 434 17.44 15.10 6.36
C VAL A 434 16.51 15.00 5.15
N ASN A 435 16.36 16.08 4.40
CA ASN A 435 15.41 16.17 3.31
C ASN A 435 15.95 15.51 2.03
N LYS A 436 15.06 14.76 1.36
CA LYS A 436 15.27 14.12 0.07
C LYS A 436 14.11 14.48 -0.84
N VAL A 437 14.40 14.78 -2.11
CA VAL A 437 13.36 15.05 -3.12
C VAL A 437 13.55 14.13 -4.31
N GLY A 438 12.47 13.53 -4.76
CA GLY A 438 12.49 12.51 -5.81
C GLY A 438 11.19 12.48 -6.58
N VAL A 439 11.04 11.45 -7.40
CA VAL A 439 9.93 11.34 -8.36
C VAL A 439 9.41 9.90 -8.43
N GLY A 440 8.08 9.77 -8.57
CA GLY A 440 7.46 8.55 -9.05
C GLY A 440 7.53 8.49 -10.59
N LEU A 441 7.98 7.35 -11.13
CA LEU A 441 7.94 7.04 -12.55
C LEU A 441 6.83 6.04 -12.87
N TRP A 442 6.49 5.94 -14.16
CA TRP A 442 5.47 5.01 -14.61
C TRP A 442 6.07 3.63 -14.88
N TYR A 443 5.90 2.72 -13.92
CA TYR A 443 6.44 1.34 -14.00
C TYR A 443 7.88 1.31 -14.56
N ALA A 444 8.16 0.34 -15.43
CA ALA A 444 9.39 0.27 -16.22
C ALA A 444 9.17 0.75 -17.66
N ASP A 445 8.25 1.71 -17.89
CA ASP A 445 7.96 2.22 -19.23
C ASP A 445 9.09 3.12 -19.75
N VAL A 446 9.97 2.52 -20.54
CA VAL A 446 11.11 3.21 -21.17
C VAL A 446 10.69 4.39 -22.03
N SER A 447 9.53 4.31 -22.70
CA SER A 447 9.07 5.35 -23.62
C SER A 447 8.64 6.63 -22.91
N LEU A 448 8.32 6.54 -21.62
CA LEU A 448 7.98 7.68 -20.76
C LEU A 448 9.15 8.07 -19.85
N ASN A 449 9.77 7.09 -19.20
CA ASN A 449 10.75 7.31 -18.14
C ASN A 449 12.09 7.82 -18.66
N VAL A 450 12.63 7.23 -19.74
CA VAL A 450 13.93 7.68 -20.28
C VAL A 450 13.86 9.11 -20.84
N PRO A 451 12.84 9.49 -21.64
CA PRO A 451 12.68 10.87 -22.05
C PRO A 451 12.52 11.84 -20.86
N PHE A 452 11.83 11.44 -19.80
CA PHE A 452 11.72 12.27 -18.60
C PHE A 452 13.10 12.47 -17.93
N LEU A 453 13.82 11.39 -17.63
CA LEU A 453 15.12 11.43 -16.96
C LEU A 453 16.15 12.26 -17.73
N THR A 454 16.20 12.05 -19.05
CA THR A 454 17.15 12.76 -19.93
C THR A 454 16.81 14.24 -20.10
N ASN A 455 15.51 14.59 -20.17
CA ASN A 455 15.10 15.99 -20.23
C ASN A 455 15.34 16.71 -18.89
N GLU A 456 15.02 16.10 -17.75
CA GLU A 456 15.28 16.69 -16.44
C GLU A 456 16.78 16.93 -16.27
N ALA A 457 17.61 15.94 -16.60
CA ALA A 457 19.06 16.09 -16.54
C ALA A 457 19.61 17.19 -17.47
N ALA A 458 18.98 17.43 -18.61
CA ALA A 458 19.40 18.44 -19.59
C ALA A 458 18.96 19.87 -19.21
N ASN A 459 17.97 20.01 -18.33
CA ASN A 459 17.47 21.32 -17.92
C ASN A 459 18.50 22.11 -17.10
N ILE A 460 18.43 23.44 -17.18
CA ILE A 460 19.31 24.31 -16.39
C ILE A 460 18.95 24.17 -14.90
N GLY A 461 19.85 23.55 -14.14
CA GLY A 461 19.64 23.26 -12.72
C GLY A 461 19.01 21.89 -12.45
N GLY A 462 18.79 21.07 -13.48
CA GLY A 462 18.37 19.68 -13.34
C GLY A 462 19.52 18.74 -12.97
N GLY A 463 19.27 17.43 -13.01
CA GLY A 463 20.23 16.42 -12.56
C GLY A 463 20.36 16.33 -11.04
N ASN A 464 19.38 16.87 -10.31
CA ASN A 464 19.45 17.10 -8.88
C ASN A 464 18.43 16.32 -8.04
N ILE A 465 17.66 15.37 -8.61
CA ILE A 465 16.82 14.49 -7.78
C ILE A 465 17.70 13.61 -6.87
N ASP A 466 17.16 13.18 -5.74
CA ASP A 466 17.84 12.34 -4.75
C ASP A 466 17.41 10.86 -4.85
N PHE A 467 16.17 10.62 -5.28
CA PHE A 467 15.64 9.28 -5.44
C PHE A 467 14.63 9.18 -6.58
N VAL A 468 14.39 7.95 -7.04
CA VAL A 468 13.45 7.57 -8.08
C VAL A 468 12.66 6.36 -7.59
N LEU A 469 11.34 6.41 -7.68
CA LEU A 469 10.46 5.31 -7.30
C LEU A 469 9.63 4.87 -8.50
N VAL A 470 9.26 3.59 -8.56
CA VAL A 470 8.30 3.09 -9.54
C VAL A 470 7.24 2.21 -8.86
N ALA A 471 6.05 2.09 -9.45
CA ALA A 471 5.11 1.03 -9.11
C ALA A 471 5.43 -0.25 -9.89
N ARG A 472 5.24 -1.42 -9.30
CA ARG A 472 5.19 -2.70 -10.01
C ARG A 472 4.29 -3.71 -9.32
N TYR A 473 3.08 -3.82 -9.84
CA TYR A 473 2.16 -4.89 -9.52
C TYR A 473 2.50 -6.18 -10.25
N PHE A 474 2.30 -7.33 -9.58
CA PHE A 474 2.64 -8.61 -10.16
C PHE A 474 1.73 -9.00 -11.35
N PRO A 475 2.30 -9.37 -12.52
CA PRO A 475 1.57 -9.66 -13.75
C PRO A 475 0.91 -11.05 -13.77
N GLY A 476 0.22 -11.46 -12.71
CA GLY A 476 -0.63 -12.66 -12.73
C GLY A 476 -1.62 -12.66 -13.91
N HIS A 477 -1.98 -11.48 -14.41
CA HIS A 477 -2.89 -11.25 -15.53
C HIS A 477 -2.24 -11.13 -16.92
N GLU A 478 -0.98 -10.70 -17.04
CA GLU A 478 -0.38 -10.37 -18.35
C GLU A 478 0.37 -11.54 -18.97
N PHE A 479 1.03 -12.38 -18.15
CA PHE A 479 1.77 -13.54 -18.65
C PHE A 479 0.85 -14.60 -19.25
N THR A 480 -0.40 -14.68 -18.79
CA THR A 480 -1.40 -15.58 -19.37
C THR A 480 -1.83 -15.20 -20.78
N ASN A 481 -1.58 -13.96 -21.21
CA ASN A 481 -1.90 -13.50 -22.57
C ASN A 481 -0.73 -13.64 -23.56
N TYR A 482 0.52 -13.73 -23.07
CA TYR A 482 1.70 -13.61 -23.95
C TYR A 482 2.25 -14.95 -24.51
N VAL A 483 2.05 -16.08 -23.83
CA VAL A 483 2.85 -17.31 -24.11
C VAL A 483 2.39 -18.13 -25.33
N TYR A 484 1.28 -17.79 -26.02
CA TYR A 484 0.81 -18.63 -27.14
C TYR A 484 0.45 -17.90 -28.45
N THR A 485 0.87 -16.65 -28.66
CA THR A 485 0.65 -15.97 -29.95
C THR A 485 1.96 -15.49 -30.56
N ASN A 486 2.38 -16.24 -31.57
CA ASN A 486 3.36 -15.83 -32.57
C ASN A 486 2.99 -14.41 -33.06
N TRP A 487 3.87 -13.42 -32.85
CA TRP A 487 3.64 -11.99 -33.14
C TRP A 487 3.04 -11.70 -34.53
N LEU A 488 3.22 -12.59 -35.52
CA LEU A 488 2.67 -12.40 -36.87
C LEU A 488 1.19 -12.79 -37.04
N LEU A 489 0.53 -13.39 -36.04
CA LEU A 489 -0.83 -13.95 -36.13
C LEU A 489 -1.76 -13.44 -35.01
N TRP A 490 -1.70 -12.14 -34.70
CA TRP A 490 -2.52 -11.45 -33.68
C TRP A 490 -4.05 -11.52 -33.85
N GLN A 491 -4.59 -12.27 -34.83
CA GLN A 491 -6.04 -12.27 -35.11
C GLN A 491 -6.73 -13.64 -35.12
N THR A 492 -6.02 -14.78 -35.00
CA THR A 492 -6.67 -16.08 -35.30
C THR A 492 -6.37 -17.28 -34.40
N ALA A 493 -5.48 -17.18 -33.40
CA ALA A 493 -5.34 -18.26 -32.43
C ALA A 493 -6.32 -18.05 -31.27
N ASN A 494 -7.18 -19.05 -31.01
CA ASN A 494 -8.11 -19.08 -29.88
C ASN A 494 -7.36 -18.83 -28.56
N GLU A 495 -7.36 -17.58 -28.11
CA GLU A 495 -6.82 -17.18 -26.81
C GLU A 495 -7.55 -17.98 -25.72
N LYS A 496 -6.86 -18.91 -25.06
CA LYS A 496 -7.20 -19.18 -23.66
C LYS A 496 -6.69 -18.00 -22.85
N ARG A 497 -7.41 -16.88 -22.92
CA ARG A 497 -7.29 -15.83 -21.91
C ARG A 497 -7.59 -16.51 -20.59
N TYR A 498 -6.61 -16.58 -19.71
CA TYR A 498 -6.93 -16.88 -18.32
C TYR A 498 -7.62 -15.63 -17.78
N SER A 499 -8.94 -15.57 -17.93
CA SER A 499 -9.77 -14.58 -17.24
C SER A 499 -9.68 -14.83 -15.74
N GLU A 500 -10.02 -13.85 -14.90
CA GLU A 500 -10.02 -13.97 -13.43
C GLU A 500 -10.66 -15.28 -12.92
N GLY A 501 -11.74 -15.76 -13.56
CA GLY A 501 -12.41 -17.03 -13.24
C GLY A 501 -11.66 -18.31 -13.64
N SER A 502 -10.45 -18.19 -14.20
CA SER A 502 -9.62 -19.32 -14.62
C SER A 502 -8.51 -19.68 -13.63
N ILE A 503 -8.23 -18.81 -12.65
CA ILE A 503 -7.28 -19.05 -11.55
C ILE A 503 -8.02 -19.72 -10.37
N THR A 504 -9.33 -19.49 -10.25
CA THR A 504 -10.21 -20.13 -9.28
C THR A 504 -10.77 -21.47 -9.77
N GLY A 505 -11.19 -22.31 -8.81
CA GLY A 505 -12.01 -23.50 -9.08
C GLY A 505 -11.30 -24.85 -9.30
N SER A 506 -9.96 -24.94 -9.19
CA SER A 506 -9.27 -26.23 -8.98
C SER A 506 -7.92 -26.09 -8.27
N ASP A 507 -7.52 -27.12 -7.50
CA ASP A 507 -6.23 -27.15 -6.77
C ASP A 507 -5.02 -26.98 -7.70
N GLU A 508 -5.07 -27.56 -8.90
CA GLU A 508 -4.02 -27.44 -9.90
C GLU A 508 -3.79 -26.00 -10.35
N LYS A 509 -4.87 -25.24 -10.59
CA LYS A 509 -4.80 -23.84 -11.01
C LYS A 509 -4.23 -22.96 -9.90
N ARG A 510 -4.66 -23.21 -8.66
CA ARG A 510 -4.11 -22.53 -7.49
C ARG A 510 -2.62 -22.83 -7.33
N ALA A 511 -2.21 -24.09 -7.44
CA ALA A 511 -0.80 -24.46 -7.38
C ALA A 511 0.05 -23.75 -8.47
N VAL A 512 -0.47 -23.59 -9.69
CA VAL A 512 0.21 -22.79 -10.74
C VAL A 512 0.36 -21.33 -10.31
N TRP A 513 -0.68 -20.74 -9.72
CA TRP A 513 -0.60 -19.36 -9.23
C TRP A 513 0.44 -19.19 -8.13
N TYR A 514 0.48 -20.06 -7.12
CA TYR A 514 1.48 -19.94 -6.05
C TYR A 514 2.89 -20.27 -6.52
N ARG A 515 3.08 -21.17 -7.48
CA ARG A 515 4.40 -21.34 -8.10
C ARG A 515 4.87 -20.02 -8.71
N ARG A 516 3.99 -19.28 -9.39
CA ARG A 516 4.32 -17.95 -9.93
C ARG A 516 4.56 -16.91 -8.83
N ALA A 517 3.71 -16.90 -7.80
CA ALA A 517 3.85 -16.05 -6.62
C ALA A 517 5.21 -16.23 -5.95
N LEU A 518 5.60 -17.48 -5.68
CA LEU A 518 6.88 -17.80 -5.05
C LEU A 518 8.06 -17.57 -6.00
N GLY A 519 7.81 -17.53 -7.32
CA GLY A 519 8.77 -17.06 -8.31
C GLY A 519 8.89 -15.53 -8.43
N GLU A 520 8.06 -14.77 -7.73
CA GLU A 520 8.00 -13.30 -7.81
C GLU A 520 9.29 -12.65 -7.33
N ALA A 521 9.94 -13.18 -6.30
CA ALA A 521 11.20 -12.63 -5.80
C ALA A 521 12.31 -12.65 -6.86
N ALA A 522 12.38 -13.71 -7.68
CA ALA A 522 13.30 -13.80 -8.80
C ALA A 522 12.90 -12.86 -9.95
N TYR A 523 11.60 -12.70 -10.20
CA TYR A 523 11.09 -11.72 -11.17
C TYR A 523 11.46 -10.29 -10.75
N ILE A 524 11.27 -9.96 -9.48
CA ILE A 524 11.58 -8.67 -8.89
C ILE A 524 13.09 -8.40 -8.86
N ASN A 525 13.92 -9.43 -8.72
CA ASN A 525 15.37 -9.31 -8.85
C ASN A 525 15.78 -8.76 -10.24
N GLU A 526 15.22 -9.34 -11.30
CA GLU A 526 15.45 -8.88 -12.68
C GLU A 526 14.84 -7.48 -12.91
N TYR A 527 13.64 -7.22 -12.36
CA TYR A 527 13.01 -5.90 -12.41
C TYR A 527 13.87 -4.81 -11.78
N ALA A 528 14.36 -5.07 -10.57
CA ALA A 528 15.22 -4.18 -9.81
C ALA A 528 16.52 -3.86 -10.55
N SER A 529 17.14 -4.88 -11.14
CA SER A 529 18.35 -4.74 -11.95
C SER A 529 18.10 -3.86 -13.18
N TYR A 530 16.97 -4.09 -13.87
CA TYR A 530 16.58 -3.31 -15.04
C TYR A 530 16.31 -1.83 -14.70
N LEU A 531 15.60 -1.55 -13.60
CA LEU A 531 15.34 -0.18 -13.17
C LEU A 531 16.63 0.57 -12.86
N LYS A 532 17.57 -0.08 -12.15
CA LYS A 532 18.88 0.50 -11.86
C LYS A 532 19.64 0.83 -13.13
N GLU A 533 19.70 -0.12 -14.06
CA GLU A 533 20.30 0.10 -15.38
C GLU A 533 19.64 1.29 -16.09
N MET A 534 18.31 1.35 -16.13
CA MET A 534 17.57 2.45 -16.76
C MET A 534 17.91 3.81 -16.15
N VAL A 535 17.97 3.92 -14.82
CA VAL A 535 18.28 5.18 -14.14
C VAL A 535 19.76 5.54 -14.28
N GLU A 536 20.68 4.60 -14.05
CA GLU A 536 22.13 4.84 -14.10
C GLU A 536 22.63 5.21 -15.50
N GLU A 537 22.05 4.63 -16.56
CA GLU A 537 22.44 4.94 -17.95
C GLU A 537 21.85 6.27 -18.45
N ASN A 538 20.77 6.77 -17.84
CA ASN A 538 20.00 7.90 -18.36
C ASN A 538 19.94 9.11 -17.40
N TYR A 539 20.59 9.03 -16.24
CA TYR A 539 20.62 10.11 -15.27
C TYR A 539 22.06 10.41 -14.80
N PRO A 540 22.49 11.69 -14.71
CA PRO A 540 23.90 12.04 -14.53
C PRO A 540 24.43 11.77 -13.11
N LYS A 541 23.53 11.62 -12.14
CA LYS A 541 23.85 11.40 -10.73
C LYS A 541 23.38 10.00 -10.34
N LYS A 542 24.17 9.30 -9.52
CA LYS A 542 23.69 8.10 -8.84
C LYS A 542 22.61 8.50 -7.82
N VAL A 543 21.40 8.00 -8.01
CA VAL A 543 20.24 8.26 -7.15
C VAL A 543 19.75 6.97 -6.53
N ASP A 544 19.05 7.09 -5.40
CA ASP A 544 18.42 5.92 -4.78
C ASP A 544 17.25 5.47 -5.65
N VAL A 545 17.13 4.17 -5.89
CA VAL A 545 16.04 3.58 -6.67
C VAL A 545 15.22 2.69 -5.76
N GLY A 546 13.89 2.86 -5.81
CA GLY A 546 12.96 2.09 -5.00
C GLY A 546 11.74 1.66 -5.81
N ILE A 547 10.95 0.77 -5.20
CA ILE A 547 9.62 0.41 -5.69
C ILE A 547 8.63 0.83 -4.61
N TYR A 548 7.71 1.73 -4.97
CA TYR A 548 6.75 2.31 -4.05
C TYR A 548 5.39 1.66 -4.12
N GLU A 549 5.15 0.63 -4.93
CA GLU A 549 3.89 -0.14 -4.94
C GLU A 549 4.24 -1.52 -5.51
N TYR A 550 4.31 -2.58 -4.70
CA TYR A 550 4.58 -3.93 -5.21
C TYR A 550 3.91 -5.06 -4.44
N GLY A 551 3.75 -6.18 -5.16
CA GLY A 551 3.31 -7.46 -4.65
C GLY A 551 2.13 -8.02 -5.43
N MET A 552 1.45 -9.00 -4.83
CA MET A 552 0.38 -9.76 -5.45
C MET A 552 -0.88 -8.91 -5.65
N THR A 553 -1.24 -8.67 -6.91
CA THR A 553 -2.52 -8.02 -7.26
C THR A 553 -3.48 -9.00 -7.93
N GLY A 554 -4.70 -9.04 -7.44
CA GLY A 554 -5.84 -9.43 -8.26
C GLY A 554 -7.02 -8.49 -8.07
N VAL A 555 -7.50 -8.12 -9.24
CA VAL A 555 -8.74 -7.44 -9.61
C VAL A 555 -9.73 -7.12 -8.50
N PHE A 556 -9.90 -5.82 -8.30
CA PHE A 556 -11.15 -5.22 -7.85
C PHE A 556 -12.18 -5.32 -8.99
N LYS A 557 -13.24 -6.10 -8.78
CA LYS A 557 -14.57 -5.71 -9.26
C LYS A 557 -15.58 -6.08 -8.19
N ARG A 558 -16.18 -5.04 -7.59
CA ARG A 558 -17.39 -5.14 -6.77
C ARG A 558 -18.44 -5.94 -7.55
N GLU A 559 -18.87 -7.00 -6.90
CA GLU A 559 -20.03 -7.86 -7.17
C GLU A 559 -20.08 -8.68 -8.49
N PRO A 560 -20.40 -9.99 -8.37
CA PRO A 560 -20.41 -10.74 -7.11
C PRO A 560 -18.97 -10.92 -6.59
N TYR A 561 -18.72 -10.55 -5.32
CA TYR A 561 -17.42 -10.69 -4.65
C TYR A 561 -16.86 -12.11 -4.85
N ASN A 562 -15.75 -12.25 -5.59
CA ASN A 562 -15.06 -13.53 -5.68
C ASN A 562 -14.16 -13.71 -4.46
N HIS A 563 -14.77 -14.12 -3.34
CA HIS A 563 -14.08 -14.38 -2.08
C HIS A 563 -12.86 -15.31 -2.24
N GLU A 564 -12.87 -16.22 -3.21
CA GLU A 564 -11.75 -17.14 -3.45
C GLU A 564 -10.47 -16.41 -3.86
N LEU A 565 -10.54 -15.40 -4.73
CA LEU A 565 -9.36 -14.62 -5.16
C LEU A 565 -8.83 -13.75 -4.01
N ALA A 566 -9.73 -13.04 -3.31
CA ALA A 566 -9.35 -12.23 -2.15
C ALA A 566 -8.66 -13.08 -1.06
N ASN A 567 -9.16 -14.28 -0.82
CA ASN A 567 -8.57 -15.23 0.13
C ASN A 567 -7.20 -15.74 -0.35
N MET A 568 -7.01 -15.96 -1.66
CA MET A 568 -5.71 -16.35 -2.21
C MET A 568 -4.66 -15.25 -2.04
N GLU A 569 -5.01 -13.99 -2.27
CA GLU A 569 -4.09 -12.85 -2.15
C GLU A 569 -3.79 -12.46 -0.70
N THR A 570 -4.61 -12.91 0.24
CA THR A 570 -4.43 -12.68 1.68
C THR A 570 -3.94 -13.94 2.40
N SER A 571 -3.43 -14.92 1.67
CA SER A 571 -3.03 -16.22 2.21
C SER A 571 -1.59 -16.27 2.74
N LEU A 572 -1.24 -17.39 3.38
CA LEU A 572 0.12 -17.73 3.80
C LEU A 572 1.10 -17.70 2.62
N GLY A 573 0.76 -18.32 1.48
CA GLY A 573 1.66 -18.36 0.33
C GLY A 573 1.89 -16.98 -0.29
N ALA A 574 0.87 -16.12 -0.28
CA ALA A 574 1.02 -14.72 -0.72
C ALA A 574 1.92 -13.92 0.24
N ALA A 575 1.74 -14.11 1.55
CA ALA A 575 2.58 -13.48 2.56
C ALA A 575 4.06 -13.85 2.42
N ILE A 576 4.37 -15.12 2.14
CA ILE A 576 5.74 -15.61 1.96
C ILE A 576 6.34 -15.06 0.66
N ALA A 577 5.58 -15.07 -0.45
CA ALA A 577 6.03 -14.46 -1.70
C ALA A 577 6.40 -12.99 -1.50
N MET A 578 5.60 -12.25 -0.73
CA MET A 578 5.85 -10.83 -0.46
C MET A 578 7.04 -10.58 0.47
N LEU A 579 7.25 -11.44 1.47
CA LEU A 579 8.46 -11.43 2.30
C LEU A 579 9.72 -11.61 1.45
N ASP A 580 9.68 -12.60 0.58
CA ASP A 580 10.78 -12.95 -0.33
C ASP A 580 11.07 -11.83 -1.32
N ALA A 581 10.04 -11.27 -1.95
CA ALA A 581 10.12 -10.11 -2.83
C ALA A 581 10.78 -8.89 -2.16
N SER A 582 10.34 -8.55 -0.94
CA SER A 582 10.85 -7.41 -0.19
C SER A 582 12.34 -7.55 0.14
N LEU A 583 12.78 -8.78 0.39
CA LEU A 583 14.18 -9.11 0.65
C LEU A 583 15.04 -9.15 -0.61
N SER A 584 14.48 -9.64 -1.71
CA SER A 584 15.11 -9.58 -3.02
C SER A 584 15.40 -8.13 -3.42
N LEU A 585 14.47 -7.19 -3.19
CA LEU A 585 14.72 -5.76 -3.41
C LEU A 585 15.92 -5.23 -2.61
N ARG A 586 15.95 -5.53 -1.30
CA ARG A 586 17.06 -5.13 -0.44
C ARG A 586 18.39 -5.74 -0.88
N LYS A 587 18.40 -7.02 -1.24
CA LYS A 587 19.57 -7.73 -1.79
C LYS A 587 20.09 -7.06 -3.06
N ASN A 588 19.19 -6.59 -3.91
CA ASN A 588 19.54 -5.83 -5.11
C ASN A 588 19.91 -4.37 -4.83
N GLY A 589 19.87 -3.91 -3.59
CA GLY A 589 20.23 -2.55 -3.23
C GLY A 589 19.17 -1.51 -3.55
N LEU A 590 17.91 -1.92 -3.64
CA LEU A 590 16.78 -1.00 -3.76
C LEU A 590 16.18 -0.82 -2.38
N ASN A 591 15.64 0.37 -2.13
CA ASN A 591 14.85 0.61 -0.95
C ASN A 591 13.45 0.01 -1.23
N PRO A 592 13.01 -1.03 -0.49
CA PRO A 592 11.63 -1.50 -0.59
C PRO A 592 10.77 -0.47 0.13
N ILE A 593 10.39 0.59 -0.58
CA ILE A 593 9.73 1.77 0.01
C ILE A 593 8.24 1.52 0.25
N ASN A 594 7.68 0.44 -0.29
CA ASN A 594 6.30 0.10 0.01
C ASN A 594 5.93 -1.36 -0.31
N ALA A 595 5.81 -2.18 0.72
CA ALA A 595 4.97 -3.36 0.63
C ALA A 595 3.53 -2.94 0.98
N PHE A 596 2.70 -2.58 -0.01
CA PHE A 596 1.26 -2.28 0.08
C PHE A 596 0.72 -1.47 1.29
N TYR A 597 -0.59 -1.24 1.23
CA TYR A 597 -1.33 -0.53 2.27
C TYR A 597 -1.28 -1.27 3.61
N VAL A 598 -0.95 -0.52 4.65
CA VAL A 598 -1.12 -1.01 6.02
C VAL A 598 -2.56 -1.45 6.27
N GLN A 599 -3.55 -0.69 5.81
CA GLN A 599 -4.99 -1.01 5.90
C GLN A 599 -5.61 -1.24 4.52
N GLY A 600 -6.45 -2.28 4.43
CA GLY A 600 -6.87 -2.81 3.13
C GLY A 600 -7.94 -2.05 2.36
N PHE A 601 -8.76 -1.15 2.91
CA PHE A 601 -9.93 -0.56 2.20
C PHE A 601 -10.88 -1.57 1.52
N GLY A 602 -10.92 -2.82 1.98
CA GLY A 602 -11.59 -3.90 1.23
C GLY A 602 -10.87 -4.36 -0.04
N TRP A 603 -9.67 -3.85 -0.33
CA TRP A 603 -8.68 -4.45 -1.22
C TRP A 603 -7.96 -5.59 -0.48
N SER A 604 -7.56 -6.59 -1.25
CA SER A 604 -6.73 -7.72 -0.79
C SER A 604 -5.32 -7.31 -0.34
N TRP A 605 -4.90 -6.07 -0.63
CA TRP A 605 -3.54 -5.59 -0.43
C TRP A 605 -3.22 -5.17 1.02
N GLY A 606 -4.24 -4.94 1.84
CA GLY A 606 -4.07 -4.57 3.25
C GLY A 606 -3.30 -5.59 4.08
N PHE A 607 -2.39 -5.14 4.93
CA PHE A 607 -1.73 -6.02 5.91
C PHE A 607 -2.67 -6.39 7.03
N MET A 608 -3.47 -5.43 7.42
CA MET A 608 -4.48 -5.59 8.42
C MET A 608 -5.79 -4.99 7.96
N ASP A 609 -6.86 -5.50 8.55
CA ASP A 609 -8.15 -4.89 8.38
C ASP A 609 -8.34 -3.69 9.29
N ASP A 610 -9.56 -3.23 9.21
CA ASP A 610 -10.07 -1.97 9.69
C ASP A 610 -10.49 -2.05 11.16
N TYR A 611 -10.28 -0.96 11.89
CA TYR A 611 -10.62 -0.88 13.33
C TYR A 611 -12.14 -1.14 13.58
N PRO A 612 -12.55 -1.78 14.70
CA PRO A 612 -11.73 -2.17 15.87
C PRO A 612 -11.10 -3.54 15.82
N TYR A 613 -11.44 -4.36 14.83
CA TYR A 613 -10.78 -5.63 14.65
C TYR A 613 -9.68 -5.45 13.61
N VAL A 614 -8.49 -5.10 14.11
CA VAL A 614 -7.28 -5.08 13.31
C VAL A 614 -6.88 -6.53 13.03
N ARG A 615 -7.67 -7.20 12.17
CA ARG A 615 -7.38 -8.57 11.72
C ARG A 615 -6.05 -8.51 11.02
N LYS A 616 -5.05 -9.18 11.58
CA LYS A 616 -3.73 -9.26 10.97
C LYS A 616 -3.80 -10.32 9.90
N ARG A 617 -3.63 -9.94 8.64
CA ARG A 617 -3.53 -10.92 7.55
C ARG A 617 -2.17 -11.63 7.66
N PRO A 618 -2.01 -12.84 7.10
CA PRO A 618 -0.71 -13.52 7.01
C PRO A 618 0.47 -12.61 6.62
N VAL A 619 0.22 -11.65 5.74
CA VAL A 619 1.26 -10.71 5.29
C VAL A 619 1.71 -9.72 6.35
N TYR A 620 0.84 -9.32 7.29
CA TYR A 620 1.26 -8.58 8.49
C TYR A 620 2.34 -9.36 9.24
N TYR A 621 2.15 -10.66 9.44
CA TYR A 621 3.11 -11.50 10.18
C TYR A 621 4.42 -11.69 9.42
N ALA A 622 4.35 -11.80 8.09
CA ALA A 622 5.54 -11.79 7.24
C ALA A 622 6.33 -10.48 7.38
N MET A 623 5.66 -9.34 7.38
CA MET A 623 6.32 -8.03 7.52
C MET A 623 6.76 -7.75 8.96
N GLN A 624 6.06 -8.27 9.96
CA GLN A 624 6.52 -8.29 11.34
C GLN A 624 7.83 -9.11 11.46
N MET A 625 7.90 -10.28 10.82
CA MET A 625 9.13 -11.07 10.77
C MET A 625 10.28 -10.30 10.11
N TYR A 626 9.98 -9.53 9.05
CA TYR A 626 10.94 -8.63 8.42
C TYR A 626 11.46 -7.57 9.41
N GLY A 627 10.55 -6.75 9.93
CA GLY A 627 10.89 -5.58 10.77
C GLY A 627 11.51 -5.93 12.12
N GLU A 628 11.04 -7.00 12.77
CA GLU A 628 11.53 -7.38 14.10
C GLU A 628 12.93 -8.01 14.06
N PHE A 629 13.21 -8.84 13.06
CA PHE A 629 14.38 -9.72 13.10
C PHE A 629 15.51 -9.33 12.15
N GLN A 630 15.25 -8.64 11.04
CA GLN A 630 16.24 -8.43 9.98
C GLN A 630 17.09 -7.17 10.17
N ARG A 631 18.02 -7.23 11.13
CA ARG A 631 18.91 -6.10 11.46
C ARG A 631 20.30 -6.24 10.84
N GLY A 632 20.88 -5.10 10.45
CA GLY A 632 22.27 -4.99 10.04
C GLY A 632 22.52 -5.33 8.57
N VAL A 633 23.74 -5.73 8.25
CA VAL A 633 24.13 -6.01 6.86
C VAL A 633 23.70 -7.41 6.45
N LEU A 634 23.15 -7.54 5.26
CA LEU A 634 22.95 -8.83 4.60
C LEU A 634 24.33 -9.45 4.31
N LEU A 635 24.49 -10.73 4.57
CA LEU A 635 25.68 -11.50 4.29
C LEU A 635 25.48 -12.31 3.02
N ASP A 636 26.57 -12.61 2.34
CA ASP A 636 26.56 -13.54 1.21
C ASP A 636 26.35 -14.99 1.69
N CYS A 637 25.77 -15.82 0.83
CA CYS A 637 25.55 -17.24 1.12
C CYS A 637 25.44 -18.08 -0.15
N SER A 638 25.79 -19.35 -0.04
CA SER A 638 25.59 -20.35 -1.09
C SER A 638 24.63 -21.44 -0.63
N VAL A 639 23.69 -21.80 -1.50
CA VAL A 639 22.71 -22.87 -1.30
C VAL A 639 22.55 -23.66 -2.60
N ASP A 640 22.42 -24.99 -2.49
CA ASP A 640 22.05 -25.88 -3.59
C ASP A 640 20.81 -26.67 -3.18
N SER A 641 19.64 -26.18 -3.60
CA SER A 641 18.33 -26.71 -3.21
C SER A 641 17.58 -27.38 -4.37
N GLY A 642 18.22 -27.53 -5.52
CA GLY A 642 17.49 -27.67 -6.78
C GLY A 642 16.64 -26.44 -7.10
N THR A 643 15.95 -26.50 -8.24
CA THR A 643 15.23 -25.36 -8.83
C THR A 643 13.83 -25.74 -9.31
N PHE A 644 13.01 -24.75 -9.60
CA PHE A 644 11.74 -24.88 -10.31
C PHE A 644 11.53 -23.70 -11.27
N ASP A 645 10.70 -23.91 -12.29
CA ASP A 645 10.40 -22.89 -13.30
C ASP A 645 9.00 -22.29 -13.08
N PRO A 646 8.87 -21.17 -12.33
CA PRO A 646 7.58 -20.59 -11.99
C PRO A 646 6.75 -20.15 -13.20
N PHE A 647 7.43 -19.73 -14.26
CA PHE A 647 6.85 -19.23 -15.51
C PHE A 647 6.92 -20.24 -16.66
N GLY A 648 7.40 -21.46 -16.36
CA GLY A 648 7.64 -22.53 -17.34
C GLY A 648 8.96 -22.39 -18.08
N ASN A 649 9.39 -23.48 -18.70
CA ASN A 649 10.77 -23.70 -19.16
C ASN A 649 11.20 -22.79 -20.33
N ALA A 650 10.25 -22.10 -20.97
CA ALA A 650 10.52 -21.13 -22.04
C ALA A 650 10.74 -19.70 -21.52
N ALA A 651 10.61 -19.47 -20.21
CA ALA A 651 10.64 -18.13 -19.61
C ALA A 651 11.94 -17.37 -19.88
N ASN A 652 13.08 -18.05 -19.92
CA ASN A 652 14.40 -17.47 -20.23
C ASN A 652 14.55 -16.96 -21.68
N HIS A 653 13.55 -17.16 -22.52
CA HIS A 653 13.50 -16.66 -23.90
C HIS A 653 12.38 -15.65 -24.12
N ILE A 654 11.62 -15.35 -23.07
CA ILE A 654 10.54 -14.38 -23.10
C ILE A 654 11.08 -13.10 -22.45
N PRO A 655 11.23 -12.01 -23.23
CA PRO A 655 11.65 -10.74 -22.67
C PRO A 655 10.58 -10.24 -21.69
N MET A 656 10.99 -9.82 -20.50
CA MET A 656 10.16 -9.04 -19.56
C MET A 656 9.98 -7.62 -20.10
N TRP A 657 11.06 -7.05 -20.65
CA TRP A 657 11.07 -5.77 -21.36
C TRP A 657 11.84 -5.91 -22.66
N GLU A 658 11.31 -5.29 -23.71
CA GLU A 658 12.04 -5.22 -24.97
C GLU A 658 13.32 -4.38 -24.77
N GLY A 659 14.43 -4.85 -25.33
CA GLY A 659 15.66 -4.07 -25.36
C GLY A 659 15.47 -2.88 -26.28
N PHE A 660 15.55 -1.67 -25.74
CA PHE A 660 15.53 -0.45 -26.54
C PHE A 660 16.97 -0.06 -26.87
N SER A 661 17.44 -0.50 -28.04
CA SER A 661 18.80 -0.20 -28.52
C SER A 661 19.10 1.31 -28.61
N LEU A 662 18.07 2.14 -28.70
CA LEU A 662 18.17 3.61 -28.65
C LEU A 662 18.66 4.14 -27.28
N TYR A 663 18.52 3.36 -26.20
CA TYR A 663 18.80 3.78 -24.82
C TYR A 663 19.83 2.89 -24.09
N ASN A 664 20.59 2.07 -24.83
CA ASN A 664 21.60 1.16 -24.28
C ASN A 664 21.09 0.16 -23.22
N LEU A 665 19.79 -0.13 -23.20
CA LEU A 665 19.21 -1.06 -22.23
C LEU A 665 19.27 -2.51 -22.73
N LYS A 666 19.72 -3.41 -21.86
CA LYS A 666 19.76 -4.86 -22.10
C LYS A 666 18.35 -5.43 -22.12
N VAL A 667 18.22 -6.58 -22.79
CA VAL A 667 17.03 -7.42 -22.70
C VAL A 667 17.12 -8.23 -21.42
N HIS A 668 16.08 -8.15 -20.60
CA HIS A 668 15.90 -8.97 -19.41
C HIS A 668 14.76 -9.97 -19.69
N ASN A 669 14.96 -11.24 -19.32
CA ASN A 669 14.00 -12.32 -19.58
C ASN A 669 13.38 -12.81 -18.27
N TYR A 670 12.22 -13.45 -18.35
CA TYR A 670 11.60 -14.05 -17.18
C TYR A 670 12.53 -15.09 -16.53
N PRO A 671 12.54 -15.18 -15.19
CA PRO A 671 13.43 -16.08 -14.49
C PRO A 671 13.06 -17.54 -14.75
N VAL A 672 14.09 -18.36 -14.90
CA VAL A 672 14.08 -19.82 -14.86
C VAL A 672 15.00 -20.28 -13.74
N ASP A 673 14.98 -21.56 -13.41
CA ASP A 673 15.90 -22.13 -12.43
C ASP A 673 15.81 -21.45 -11.06
N VAL A 674 14.59 -21.07 -10.63
CA VAL A 674 14.38 -20.41 -9.34
C VAL A 674 14.65 -21.40 -8.21
N PRO A 675 15.53 -21.09 -7.23
CA PRO A 675 15.90 -22.05 -6.21
C PRO A 675 14.72 -22.35 -5.28
N LYS A 676 14.56 -23.62 -4.89
CA LYS A 676 13.51 -24.05 -3.95
C LYS A 676 13.70 -23.47 -2.54
N ILE A 677 14.95 -23.30 -2.09
CA ILE A 677 15.27 -22.65 -0.82
C ILE A 677 15.97 -21.31 -1.10
N GLU A 678 15.44 -20.23 -0.52
CA GLU A 678 16.11 -18.94 -0.47
C GLU A 678 16.59 -18.62 0.95
N VAL A 679 17.74 -17.96 1.04
CA VAL A 679 18.40 -17.66 2.32
C VAL A 679 18.80 -16.19 2.37
N TYR A 680 18.42 -15.51 3.44
CA TYR A 680 18.81 -14.13 3.71
C TYR A 680 19.46 -14.02 5.10
N PRO A 681 20.79 -14.14 5.19
CA PRO A 681 21.50 -14.04 6.45
C PRO A 681 21.89 -12.59 6.75
N PHE A 682 21.66 -12.12 7.96
CA PHE A 682 21.95 -10.78 8.43
C PHE A 682 22.92 -10.80 9.59
N LYS A 683 23.76 -9.76 9.67
CA LYS A 683 24.64 -9.52 10.82
C LYS A 683 24.51 -8.09 11.31
N TYR A 684 24.25 -7.97 12.62
CA TYR A 684 24.29 -6.71 13.34
C TYR A 684 25.13 -6.86 14.61
N LYS A 685 26.33 -6.27 14.63
CA LYS A 685 27.32 -6.51 15.69
C LYS A 685 27.58 -8.03 15.83
N GLU A 686 27.32 -8.61 17.01
CA GLU A 686 27.45 -10.05 17.28
C GLU A 686 26.13 -10.84 17.11
N ARG A 687 25.05 -10.18 16.69
CA ARG A 687 23.76 -10.79 16.38
C ARG A 687 23.73 -11.26 14.94
N TYR A 688 23.26 -12.47 14.74
CA TYR A 688 23.00 -13.06 13.43
C TYR A 688 21.52 -13.42 13.32
N SER A 689 20.92 -13.08 12.18
CA SER A 689 19.51 -13.40 11.89
C SER A 689 19.45 -14.04 10.52
N ILE A 690 18.92 -15.26 10.41
CA ILE A 690 18.97 -16.05 9.17
C ILE A 690 17.53 -16.35 8.77
N LEU A 691 17.04 -15.71 7.71
CA LEU A 691 15.77 -16.11 7.12
C LEU A 691 15.98 -17.24 6.12
N LEU A 692 15.14 -18.25 6.23
CA LEU A 692 15.04 -19.39 5.32
C LEU A 692 13.63 -19.41 4.75
N ILE A 693 13.49 -19.48 3.43
CA ILE A 693 12.20 -19.61 2.76
C ILE A 693 12.19 -20.91 1.97
N ASN A 694 11.18 -21.75 2.21
CA ASN A 694 10.88 -22.90 1.36
C ASN A 694 9.81 -22.53 0.35
N ARG A 695 10.19 -22.43 -0.93
CA ARG A 695 9.30 -22.13 -2.06
C ARG A 695 8.59 -23.38 -2.62
N ASP A 696 8.93 -24.58 -2.14
CA ASP A 696 8.23 -25.80 -2.56
C ASP A 696 6.85 -25.88 -1.92
N LEU A 697 5.81 -26.13 -2.71
CA LEU A 697 4.43 -26.14 -2.23
C LEU A 697 4.07 -27.42 -1.48
N GLU A 698 4.80 -28.51 -1.72
CA GLU A 698 4.39 -29.86 -1.29
C GLU A 698 5.46 -30.56 -0.45
N ILE A 699 6.73 -30.24 -0.64
CA ILE A 699 7.84 -31.00 -0.08
C ILE A 699 8.49 -30.24 1.07
N SER A 700 8.57 -30.90 2.23
CA SER A 700 9.43 -30.45 3.33
C SER A 700 10.89 -30.70 2.98
N ILE A 701 11.75 -29.74 3.27
CA ILE A 701 13.18 -29.80 2.91
C ILE A 701 14.02 -29.73 4.17
N ASP A 702 14.88 -30.73 4.37
CA ASP A 702 15.88 -30.71 5.43
C ASP A 702 17.04 -29.81 5.01
N VAL A 703 17.43 -28.89 5.90
CA VAL A 703 18.55 -27.96 5.69
C VAL A 703 19.60 -28.11 6.77
N GLN A 704 20.87 -27.84 6.43
CA GLN A 704 22.00 -27.76 7.36
C GLN A 704 22.70 -26.40 7.24
N LEU A 705 22.91 -25.73 8.36
CA LEU A 705 23.52 -24.40 8.43
C LEU A 705 25.01 -24.46 8.75
N ASN A 706 25.85 -24.02 7.82
CA ASN A 706 27.29 -23.82 8.03
C ASN A 706 27.53 -22.31 8.28
N LEU A 707 27.90 -21.97 9.51
CA LEU A 707 27.97 -20.59 10.00
C LEU A 707 29.40 -20.03 9.96
N PRO A 708 29.60 -18.73 9.69
CA PRO A 708 30.92 -18.10 9.65
C PRO A 708 31.44 -17.69 11.04
N TYR A 709 30.81 -18.18 12.11
CA TYR A 709 31.11 -17.83 13.50
C TYR A 709 30.82 -19.03 14.41
N THR A 710 31.31 -18.98 15.64
CA THR A 710 30.93 -19.95 16.67
C THR A 710 29.61 -19.50 17.29
N PRO A 711 28.49 -20.21 17.08
CA PRO A 711 27.22 -19.78 17.62
C PRO A 711 27.09 -20.08 19.12
N SER A 712 26.29 -19.26 19.80
CA SER A 712 25.73 -19.63 21.09
C SER A 712 24.87 -20.88 20.95
N ASN A 713 24.86 -21.73 21.97
CA ASN A 713 24.02 -22.93 21.99
C ASN A 713 22.52 -22.64 22.04
N LYS A 714 22.14 -21.38 22.33
CA LYS A 714 20.76 -20.93 22.40
C LYS A 714 20.39 -20.09 21.17
N ALA A 715 19.24 -20.37 20.56
CA ALA A 715 18.70 -19.56 19.45
C ALA A 715 17.17 -19.44 19.56
N LEU A 716 16.64 -18.36 19.01
CA LEU A 716 15.20 -18.18 18.77
C LEU A 716 14.91 -18.57 17.32
N ILE A 717 13.87 -19.36 17.11
CA ILE A 717 13.30 -19.65 15.80
C ILE A 717 11.90 -19.04 15.77
N ALA A 718 11.68 -18.09 14.87
CA ALA A 718 10.35 -17.58 14.53
C ALA A 718 9.91 -18.19 13.19
N SER A 719 8.73 -18.80 13.12
CA SER A 719 8.24 -19.43 11.89
C SER A 719 6.86 -18.94 11.47
N LEU A 720 6.68 -18.81 10.17
CA LEU A 720 5.40 -18.55 9.50
C LEU A 720 5.13 -19.72 8.56
N THR A 721 4.19 -20.58 8.95
CA THR A 721 3.94 -21.87 8.29
C THR A 721 2.50 -22.30 8.51
N GLY A 722 2.05 -23.32 7.76
CA GLY A 722 0.79 -23.99 7.98
C GLY A 722 0.63 -25.18 7.03
N ASP A 723 -0.54 -25.82 7.07
CA ASP A 723 -0.76 -27.08 6.35
C ASP A 723 -0.96 -26.90 4.84
N ASN A 724 -1.24 -25.67 4.38
CA ASN A 724 -1.56 -25.38 2.98
C ASN A 724 -1.27 -23.91 2.65
N PRO A 725 -0.71 -23.56 1.47
CA PRO A 725 -0.42 -22.17 1.10
C PRO A 725 -1.67 -21.28 1.02
N TYR A 726 -2.87 -21.86 0.93
CA TYR A 726 -4.14 -21.15 0.78
C TYR A 726 -4.76 -20.69 2.10
N ILE A 727 -4.18 -21.05 3.25
CA ILE A 727 -4.75 -20.63 4.54
C ILE A 727 -4.61 -19.12 4.72
N TYR A 728 -5.65 -18.50 5.25
CA TYR A 728 -5.73 -17.06 5.53
C TYR A 728 -6.41 -16.87 6.89
N ASN A 729 -6.29 -15.67 7.44
CA ASN A 729 -7.03 -15.30 8.66
C ASN A 729 -8.41 -14.81 8.25
N ASP A 730 -9.45 -15.52 8.65
CA ASP A 730 -10.85 -15.16 8.45
C ASP A 730 -11.36 -14.27 9.60
N ASP A 731 -12.68 -14.06 9.73
CA ASP A 731 -13.24 -13.21 10.79
C ASP A 731 -13.23 -13.88 12.19
N SER A 732 -12.53 -15.00 12.33
CA SER A 732 -12.29 -15.66 13.62
C SER A 732 -11.52 -14.74 14.57
N PRO A 733 -11.83 -14.75 15.89
CA PRO A 733 -11.07 -14.01 16.91
C PRO A 733 -9.66 -14.57 17.15
N VAL A 734 -9.35 -15.75 16.59
CA VAL A 734 -8.04 -16.38 16.66
C VAL A 734 -7.50 -16.46 15.25
N ASP A 735 -6.35 -15.81 15.02
CA ASP A 735 -5.62 -15.92 13.76
C ASP A 735 -5.16 -17.37 13.56
N THR A 736 -5.45 -17.92 12.38
CA THR A 736 -5.00 -19.28 12.00
C THR A 736 -3.54 -19.28 11.57
N VAL A 737 -3.11 -18.18 10.97
CA VAL A 737 -1.75 -17.92 10.51
C VAL A 737 -1.17 -16.79 11.36
N HIS A 738 -0.13 -17.11 12.11
CA HIS A 738 0.62 -16.14 12.92
C HIS A 738 2.07 -16.60 13.04
N LEU A 739 2.94 -15.74 13.59
CA LEU A 739 4.30 -16.14 13.95
C LEU A 739 4.27 -17.14 15.12
N ASN A 740 5.01 -18.24 14.97
CA ASN A 740 5.29 -19.19 16.02
C ASN A 740 6.72 -18.99 16.51
N PHE A 741 6.95 -19.12 17.82
CA PHE A 741 8.26 -18.88 18.43
C PHE A 741 8.74 -20.10 19.20
N GLU A 742 9.96 -20.52 18.95
CA GLU A 742 10.63 -21.63 19.64
C GLU A 742 12.02 -21.20 20.12
N ILE A 743 12.33 -21.48 21.38
CA ILE A 743 13.69 -21.33 21.91
C ILE A 743 14.35 -22.70 21.95
N ILE A 744 15.45 -22.85 21.23
CA ILE A 744 16.27 -24.06 21.24
C ILE A 744 17.55 -23.84 22.05
N ASN A 745 18.07 -24.90 22.67
CA ASN A 745 19.27 -24.86 23.54
C ASN A 745 20.40 -25.79 23.06
N ASN A 746 20.29 -26.26 21.82
CA ASN A 746 21.24 -27.12 21.13
C ASN A 746 21.63 -26.56 19.75
N PHE A 747 21.49 -25.25 19.54
CA PHE A 747 21.94 -24.61 18.31
C PHE A 747 23.47 -24.73 18.22
N SER A 748 23.98 -24.99 17.02
CA SER A 748 25.41 -25.22 16.80
C SER A 748 25.77 -24.96 15.35
N ASN A 749 27.07 -24.90 15.05
CA ASN A 749 27.48 -24.95 13.67
C ASN A 749 27.09 -26.33 13.09
N ASN A 750 26.59 -26.36 11.87
CA ASN A 750 25.96 -27.52 11.22
C ASN A 750 24.60 -27.92 11.80
N TYR A 751 23.92 -27.01 12.50
CA TYR A 751 22.55 -27.23 12.96
C TYR A 751 21.65 -27.61 11.78
N THR A 752 20.81 -28.62 11.99
CA THR A 752 19.88 -29.14 10.98
C THR A 752 18.45 -28.90 11.39
N MET A 753 17.59 -28.55 10.44
CA MET A 753 16.15 -28.45 10.65
C MET A 753 15.37 -28.80 9.39
N THR A 754 14.10 -29.14 9.56
CA THR A 754 13.17 -29.38 8.45
C THR A 754 12.34 -28.13 8.22
N LEU A 755 12.36 -27.61 6.98
CA LEU A 755 11.47 -26.53 6.56
C LEU A 755 10.20 -27.15 5.99
N ASN A 756 9.05 -26.80 6.56
CA ASN A 756 7.76 -27.19 6.01
C ASN A 756 7.59 -26.66 4.57
N PRO A 757 6.70 -27.25 3.76
CA PRO A 757 6.38 -26.67 2.46
C PRO A 757 5.87 -25.23 2.62
N HIS A 758 6.12 -24.37 1.62
CA HIS A 758 5.65 -22.98 1.55
C HIS A 758 5.75 -22.24 2.89
N SER A 759 6.96 -22.12 3.43
CA SER A 759 7.18 -21.62 4.79
C SER A 759 8.32 -20.62 4.87
N ALA A 760 8.32 -19.81 5.93
CA ALA A 760 9.40 -18.92 6.28
C ALA A 760 9.86 -19.17 7.72
N TYR A 761 11.18 -19.28 7.93
CA TYR A 761 11.80 -19.50 9.23
C TYR A 761 12.91 -18.47 9.45
N MET A 762 12.80 -17.71 10.53
CA MET A 762 13.79 -16.74 10.97
C MET A 762 14.51 -17.28 12.20
N ILE A 763 15.83 -17.46 12.10
CA ILE A 763 16.68 -17.93 13.19
C ILE A 763 17.50 -16.76 13.72
N VAL A 764 17.36 -16.43 15.00
CA VAL A 764 18.15 -15.40 15.68
C VAL A 764 19.12 -16.05 16.65
N ASN A 765 20.41 -15.80 16.46
CA ASN A 765 21.49 -16.34 17.27
C ASN A 765 22.60 -15.30 17.49
N TYR A 766 23.48 -15.58 18.45
CA TYR A 766 24.59 -14.71 18.83
C TYR A 766 25.92 -15.44 18.74
N ALA A 767 26.98 -14.73 18.37
CA ALA A 767 28.32 -15.29 18.48
C ALA A 767 28.68 -15.60 19.95
N GLU A 768 29.37 -16.73 20.16
CA GLU A 768 29.83 -17.15 21.48
C GLU A 768 30.73 -16.07 22.12
N GLY A 769 30.45 -15.71 23.38
CA GLY A 769 31.20 -14.68 24.10
C GLY A 769 30.75 -13.24 23.84
N ALA A 770 29.66 -13.01 23.10
CA ALA A 770 29.06 -11.69 22.93
C ALA A 770 28.58 -11.12 24.29
N ASN A 771 29.27 -10.10 24.80
CA ASN A 771 28.97 -9.44 26.08
C ASN A 771 27.82 -8.41 26.02
N GLY A 772 27.20 -8.22 24.85
CA GLY A 772 26.34 -7.07 24.56
C GLY A 772 24.90 -7.38 24.14
N ALA A 773 24.55 -8.65 23.94
CA ALA A 773 23.18 -9.05 23.71
C ALA A 773 22.64 -9.60 25.01
N ASN A 774 22.10 -8.68 25.79
CA ASN A 774 21.55 -8.98 27.08
C ASN A 774 20.52 -10.11 26.90
N ILE A 775 20.75 -11.17 27.65
CA ILE A 775 19.94 -12.37 27.84
C ILE A 775 18.42 -12.09 27.94
N TYR A 776 18.02 -10.84 28.23
CA TYR A 776 16.66 -10.28 28.16
C TYR A 776 15.88 -10.60 26.87
N GLU A 777 16.50 -10.62 25.68
CA GLU A 777 15.77 -11.00 24.45
C GLU A 777 15.25 -12.44 24.47
N LEU A 778 15.86 -13.33 25.27
CA LEU A 778 15.57 -14.76 25.28
C LEU A 778 15.10 -15.31 26.63
N GLU A 779 15.16 -14.53 27.72
CA GLU A 779 14.70 -14.94 29.07
C GLU A 779 13.30 -14.43 29.42
N ASP A 780 12.82 -13.32 28.82
CA ASP A 780 11.51 -12.73 29.13
C ASP A 780 10.39 -13.15 28.14
N CYS A 781 10.56 -14.24 27.39
CA CYS A 781 9.52 -14.85 26.53
C CYS A 781 8.37 -15.53 27.31
N THR A 782 7.76 -14.84 28.27
CA THR A 782 6.47 -15.23 28.84
C THR A 782 5.33 -14.46 28.16
N ILE A 783 5.03 -14.82 26.91
CA ILE A 783 3.76 -14.71 26.13
C ILE A 783 3.00 -13.35 26.09
N TRP A 784 3.29 -12.34 26.91
CA TRP A 784 2.45 -11.13 27.05
C TRP A 784 3.19 -9.81 27.37
N ARG A 785 4.51 -9.72 27.19
CA ARG A 785 5.24 -8.44 27.27
C ARG A 785 5.79 -8.07 25.90
N THR A 786 5.47 -6.87 25.43
CA THR A 786 6.07 -6.27 24.23
C THR A 786 7.59 -6.28 24.39
N LEU A 787 8.29 -6.95 23.48
CA LEU A 787 9.74 -7.01 23.45
C LEU A 787 10.27 -5.60 23.18
N VAL A 788 10.76 -4.92 24.22
CA VAL A 788 11.50 -3.66 24.04
C VAL A 788 12.96 -4.04 23.89
N ASP A 789 13.47 -3.91 22.68
CA ASP A 789 14.87 -4.10 22.39
C ASP A 789 15.68 -3.00 23.11
N PRO A 790 16.74 -3.33 23.87
CA PRO A 790 17.58 -2.34 24.54
C PRO A 790 18.22 -1.33 23.56
N ASP A 791 18.45 -1.71 22.31
CA ASP A 791 18.94 -0.80 21.25
C ASP A 791 17.80 0.10 20.70
N ASP A 792 16.52 -0.24 20.93
CA ASP A 792 15.36 0.65 20.66
C ASP A 792 15.21 1.72 21.76
N MET A 793 15.93 1.61 22.88
CA MET A 793 16.10 2.71 23.84
C MET A 793 17.13 3.74 23.36
N ASN A 794 17.06 4.11 22.08
CA ASN A 794 17.70 5.33 21.61
C ASN A 794 17.22 6.48 22.51
N PRO A 795 18.11 7.23 23.18
CA PRO A 795 17.72 8.28 24.14
C PRO A 795 16.85 9.40 23.54
N THR A 796 16.63 9.43 22.22
CA THR A 796 15.72 10.37 21.53
C THR A 796 14.31 9.85 21.33
N ILE A 797 14.06 8.54 21.42
CA ILE A 797 12.71 7.96 21.36
C ILE A 797 12.25 7.80 22.81
N HIS A 798 11.65 8.85 23.37
CA HIS A 798 11.05 8.78 24.69
C HIS A 798 9.86 7.79 24.64
N PRO A 799 9.83 6.76 25.51
CA PRO A 799 8.71 5.83 25.60
C PRO A 799 7.40 6.50 26.03
#